data_AF-A0A1G7AP38-F1
#
_entry.id   AF-A0A1G7AP38-F1
#
_cell.length_a   1.000
_cell.length_b   1.000
_cell.length_c   1.000
_cell.angle_alpha   90.00
_cell.angle_beta   90.00
_cell.angle_gamma   90.00
#
_symmetry.space_group_name_H-M   'P 1'
#
loop_
_entity.id
_entity.type
_entity.pdbx_description
1 polymer ?
#
loop_
_entity_poly.entity_id
_entity_poly.type
_entity_poly.pdbx_seq_one_letter_code
_entity_poly.pdbx_strand_id
1 'polypeptide(L)'
;MATGDRQIYCYADQQFFEMPDRWNRGLAPFHVSRRPAPAGWTRTARGSWVQLTPRSYAPRTQGWKVHVSATHDRADEACSIVWDYCVRENVRFKYLAGPEVFLAHNAKYAPRSGSGKLLTVYPDDDERLHEILRDLAKELDGIAGPRVLSDLQWHDSPLFLRYGAFVERYCPDADGSIVPALEKPDGELVPDLRRPVFSVPSWAPVPPFVKELMERRKTQGEFPYRVQKALHFSNAGGVYAAEREADGAPCVLKEARPHAALDMRFGDAVQRLRTEKWALELLDGADGAPRLLDYFSLDSHEFMAMEYVDGVNLWVWMARNHPMLVTDAPTPEDYAAYTAKALSLLGHVERIIDGFHARGLAFGDLHFGNVVVRPDGSVALIDYEAAFATSEEDHVPALGTAGFSALCGRRGRAIDHYCLAALKAALFFPFEKVRALDRSKAAEQLDFIAERFPLPAGFLDPVRRELIGDEAPAGVRRRMALETGPDARRAAAASMASAIAASADVHRTDRLFPGDSELFRTGGAGFAHGAAGILWALDTSGFPVLPAHREWLAEAARVPRPRQGFYDGAHGIAHVLDHLGSTSAAEELLDRAAEPSRQVRSIGLYDGLAGIGLNYLHFKRRWGTTRFDGEITAIAESLSAALRADRPLTGPGAHSPHVRAGLMHGWSGVGLFFLRLHEDRPDKRHLDTAVAAVHRDLDHCVVTANGSLQVEDPMVRTLGYLDVGSAGIALVADEILALHRDDRLHDRLPALLAACASELVLQPQLFTGRAGLLAALERNGRRDPGLDTGRVTRRHLACFDWHALDHGGHLAFPGDFSLKLSMDLATGTAGILLTAQAVMGAQGSFLPFFTDRPSSGTG
;
A
#
# COMPACT_ATOMS: atom_id res chain seq x y z
N MET A 1 0.12 -3.14 3.03
CA MET A 1 -0.87 -2.11 3.44
C MET A 1 -2.09 -2.21 2.52
N ALA A 2 -3.28 -1.80 2.98
CA ALA A 2 -4.40 -1.65 2.05
C ALA A 2 -4.13 -0.44 1.13
N THR A 3 -4.68 -0.44 -0.09
CA THR A 3 -4.50 0.67 -1.05
C THR A 3 -4.93 2.03 -0.46
N GLY A 4 -5.92 2.03 0.45
CA GLY A 4 -6.39 3.23 1.13
C GLY A 4 -5.34 3.93 1.99
N ASP A 5 -4.54 3.17 2.76
CA ASP A 5 -3.54 3.74 3.69
C ASP A 5 -2.44 4.53 2.95
N ARG A 6 -2.27 4.29 1.66
CA ARG A 6 -1.24 4.92 0.82
C ARG A 6 -1.71 6.21 0.16
N GLN A 7 -3.02 6.43 0.05
CA GLN A 7 -3.58 7.59 -0.65
C GLN A 7 -3.13 8.92 -0.04
N ILE A 8 -2.89 8.95 1.28
CA ILE A 8 -2.39 10.14 1.97
C ILE A 8 -1.06 10.65 1.37
N TYR A 9 -0.25 9.75 0.78
CA TYR A 9 1.03 10.09 0.16
C TYR A 9 0.91 10.43 -1.33
N CYS A 10 -0.29 10.36 -1.92
CA CYS A 10 -0.51 10.64 -3.34
C CYS A 10 -0.82 12.11 -3.64
N TYR A 11 -1.09 12.92 -2.61
CA TYR A 11 -1.59 14.29 -2.76
C TYR A 11 -0.49 15.32 -3.05
N ALA A 12 0.66 15.19 -2.38
CA ALA A 12 1.66 16.26 -2.34
C ALA A 12 2.49 16.41 -3.62
N ASP A 13 2.75 15.31 -4.34
CA ASP A 13 3.53 15.30 -5.58
C ASP A 13 2.73 14.58 -6.67
N GLN A 14 2.82 15.05 -7.93
CA GLN A 14 2.07 14.48 -9.04
C GLN A 14 2.63 13.14 -9.51
N GLN A 15 3.96 12.98 -9.51
CA GLN A 15 4.65 11.82 -10.08
C GLN A 15 5.07 10.80 -9.00
N PHE A 16 5.47 11.25 -7.82
CA PHE A 16 6.00 10.39 -6.75
C PHE A 16 5.11 10.38 -5.51
N PHE A 17 5.30 9.40 -4.64
CA PHE A 17 4.74 9.45 -3.30
C PHE A 17 5.48 10.51 -2.46
N GLU A 18 4.73 11.32 -1.71
CA GLU A 18 5.30 12.39 -0.89
C GLU A 18 4.48 12.61 0.38
N MET A 19 5.15 13.03 1.46
CA MET A 19 4.49 13.32 2.73
C MET A 19 3.51 14.49 2.59
N PRO A 20 2.34 14.45 3.25
CA PRO A 20 1.29 15.45 3.09
C PRO A 20 1.69 16.86 3.58
N ASP A 21 2.72 17.01 4.42
CA ASP A 21 3.25 18.33 4.83
C ASP A 21 3.94 19.10 3.71
N ARG A 22 4.28 18.44 2.60
CA ARG A 22 4.78 19.09 1.39
C ARG A 22 3.67 19.42 0.39
N TRP A 23 2.41 19.09 0.70
CA TRP A 23 1.30 19.42 -0.17
C TRP A 23 0.96 20.90 -0.11
N ASN A 24 0.98 21.56 -1.27
CA ASN A 24 0.65 22.98 -1.40
C ASN A 24 -0.43 23.19 -2.47
N ARG A 25 -1.63 23.61 -2.04
CA ARG A 25 -2.73 23.97 -2.95
C ARG A 25 -2.92 25.47 -3.09
N GLY A 26 -2.00 26.27 -2.53
CA GLY A 26 -2.13 27.71 -2.42
C GLY A 26 -3.16 28.15 -1.37
N LEU A 27 -3.56 27.27 -0.45
CA LEU A 27 -4.41 27.68 0.67
C LEU A 27 -3.60 28.51 1.66
N ALA A 28 -4.27 29.43 2.35
CA ALA A 28 -3.62 30.20 3.40
C ALA A 28 -3.22 29.24 4.55
N PRO A 29 -1.97 29.27 5.03
CA PRO A 29 -1.59 28.53 6.23
C PRO A 29 -2.38 29.07 7.43
N PHE A 30 -2.59 28.21 8.43
CA PHE A 30 -3.19 28.63 9.70
C PHE A 30 -2.48 29.86 10.28
N HIS A 31 -3.24 30.78 10.88
CA HIS A 31 -2.71 31.98 11.52
C HIS A 31 -1.61 31.66 12.53
N VAL A 32 -1.78 30.59 13.31
CA VAL A 32 -0.77 30.11 14.28
C VAL A 32 0.54 29.66 13.64
N SER A 33 0.53 29.17 12.40
CA SER A 33 1.73 28.73 11.69
C SER A 33 2.68 29.90 11.39
N ARG A 34 2.15 31.13 11.31
CA ARG A 34 2.93 32.37 11.09
C ARG A 34 3.45 33.00 12.39
N ARG A 35 2.98 32.56 13.56
CA ARG A 35 3.40 33.11 14.85
C ARG A 35 4.81 32.60 15.21
N PRO A 36 5.70 33.45 15.74
CA PRO A 36 6.95 32.98 16.32
C PRO A 36 6.68 32.15 17.57
N ALA A 37 7.64 31.32 17.98
CA ALA A 37 7.57 30.67 19.28
C ALA A 37 7.55 31.76 20.38
N PRO A 38 6.64 31.68 21.38
CA PRO A 38 6.65 32.62 22.50
C PRO A 38 7.98 32.58 23.26
N ALA A 39 8.29 33.66 23.99
CA ALA A 39 9.47 33.69 24.85
C ALA A 39 9.43 32.53 25.85
N GLY A 40 10.53 31.80 25.98
CA GLY A 40 10.59 30.61 26.85
C GLY A 40 10.05 29.32 26.23
N TRP A 41 9.65 29.30 24.95
CA TRP A 41 9.18 28.10 24.25
C TRP A 41 10.13 27.64 23.15
N THR A 42 9.98 26.37 22.76
CA THR A 42 10.59 25.79 21.56
C THR A 42 9.49 25.39 20.58
N ARG A 43 9.76 25.59 19.28
CA ARG A 43 8.87 25.21 18.18
C ARG A 43 9.63 24.26 17.27
N THR A 44 9.05 23.08 17.02
CA THR A 44 9.68 22.03 16.19
C THR A 44 8.65 21.48 15.22
N ALA A 45 8.99 21.45 13.93
CA ALA A 45 8.21 20.74 12.92
C ALA A 45 8.68 19.28 12.83
N ARG A 46 7.74 18.33 12.80
CA ARG A 46 8.00 16.89 12.59
C ARG A 46 6.91 16.32 11.69
N GLY A 47 7.23 16.13 10.41
CA GLY A 47 6.27 15.75 9.38
C GLY A 47 5.06 16.67 9.36
N SER A 48 3.86 16.08 9.40
CA SER A 48 2.57 16.80 9.44
C SER A 48 2.32 17.70 10.66
N TRP A 49 3.12 17.59 11.72
CA TRP A 49 2.84 18.24 13.01
C TRP A 49 3.84 19.35 13.34
N VAL A 50 3.34 20.46 13.88
CA VAL A 50 4.14 21.49 14.54
C VAL A 50 3.92 21.38 16.05
N GLN A 51 5.00 21.17 16.79
CA GLN A 51 4.98 21.03 18.24
C GLN A 51 5.50 22.31 18.91
N LEU A 52 4.82 22.73 19.97
CA LEU A 52 5.27 23.77 20.88
C LEU A 52 5.48 23.21 22.28
N THR A 53 6.66 23.47 22.85
CA THR A 53 7.06 22.94 24.16
C THR A 53 7.68 24.06 25.01
N PRO A 54 7.17 24.32 26.23
CA PRO A 54 7.82 25.24 27.17
C PRO A 54 9.23 24.73 27.52
N ARG A 55 10.20 25.63 27.71
CA ARG A 55 11.57 25.23 28.12
C ARG A 55 11.64 24.73 29.56
N SER A 56 10.71 25.17 30.41
CA SER A 56 10.55 24.70 31.80
C SER A 56 9.87 23.33 31.90
N TYR A 57 9.42 22.76 30.77
CA TYR A 57 8.61 21.56 30.76
C TYR A 57 9.42 20.30 31.12
N ALA A 58 9.01 19.62 32.19
CA ALA A 58 9.47 18.28 32.53
C ALA A 58 8.40 17.27 32.06
N PRO A 59 8.57 16.61 30.91
CA PRO A 59 7.53 15.76 30.34
C PRO A 59 7.17 14.60 31.26
N ARG A 60 5.87 14.37 31.48
CA ARG A 60 5.39 12.99 31.67
C ARG A 60 5.79 12.18 30.44
N THR A 61 6.16 10.92 30.66
CA THR A 61 6.49 10.00 29.56
C THR A 61 5.22 9.54 28.83
N GLN A 62 4.11 9.44 29.56
CA GLN A 62 2.78 9.06 29.09
C GLN A 62 1.68 9.57 30.04
N GLY A 63 0.44 9.61 29.54
CA GLY A 63 -0.72 10.02 30.32
C GLY A 63 -1.96 10.23 29.45
N TRP A 64 -3.00 10.80 30.05
CA TRP A 64 -4.16 11.29 29.32
C TRP A 64 -3.80 12.57 28.55
N LYS A 65 -4.02 12.55 27.24
CA LYS A 65 -3.88 13.72 26.36
C LYS A 65 -5.22 14.09 25.77
N VAL A 66 -5.36 15.37 25.42
CA VAL A 66 -6.58 15.93 24.83
C VAL A 66 -6.33 16.16 23.35
N HIS A 67 -7.14 15.56 22.49
CA HIS A 67 -7.19 15.90 21.07
C HIS A 67 -8.35 16.85 20.82
N VAL A 68 -8.15 17.78 19.90
CA VAL A 68 -9.17 18.73 19.47
C VAL A 68 -9.50 18.44 18.02
N SER A 69 -10.79 18.36 17.69
CA SER A 69 -11.27 18.32 16.31
C SER A 69 -11.92 19.65 15.93
N ALA A 70 -12.08 19.89 14.64
CA ALA A 70 -12.81 21.04 14.12
C ALA A 70 -13.32 20.73 12.71
N THR A 71 -14.35 21.44 12.25
CA THR A 71 -14.68 21.53 10.83
C THR A 71 -13.62 22.32 10.07
N HIS A 72 -13.54 22.14 8.76
CA HIS A 72 -12.48 22.75 7.95
C HIS A 72 -12.48 24.29 8.01
N ASP A 73 -13.67 24.91 8.07
CA ASP A 73 -13.91 26.34 8.12
C ASP A 73 -13.61 26.96 9.50
N ARG A 74 -13.64 26.15 10.56
CA ARG A 74 -13.35 26.55 11.95
C ARG A 74 -11.98 26.09 12.46
N ALA A 75 -11.23 25.32 11.64
CA ALA A 75 -9.96 24.74 12.05
C ALA A 75 -8.90 25.78 12.44
N ASP A 76 -8.79 26.88 11.70
CA ASP A 76 -7.81 27.94 12.01
C ASP A 76 -8.16 28.69 13.31
N GLU A 77 -9.45 28.90 13.56
CA GLU A 77 -9.95 29.50 14.80
C GLU A 77 -9.70 28.59 16.00
N ALA A 78 -10.03 27.29 15.88
CA ALA A 78 -9.74 26.30 16.93
C ALA A 78 -8.24 26.24 17.25
N CYS A 79 -7.37 26.27 16.22
CA CYS A 79 -5.93 26.35 16.40
C CYS A 79 -5.51 27.61 17.18
N SER A 80 -6.09 28.77 16.85
CA SER A 80 -5.78 30.03 17.51
C SER A 80 -6.21 30.04 18.98
N ILE A 81 -7.43 29.59 19.28
CA ILE A 81 -7.96 29.48 20.65
C ILE A 81 -7.08 28.56 21.50
N VAL A 82 -6.82 27.35 21.02
CA VAL A 82 -6.01 26.36 21.76
C VAL A 82 -4.57 26.84 21.93
N TRP A 83 -3.99 27.52 20.93
CA TRP A 83 -2.67 28.13 21.06
C TRP A 83 -2.66 29.17 22.19
N ASP A 84 -3.59 30.11 22.17
CA ASP A 84 -3.62 31.22 23.15
C ASP A 84 -3.87 30.69 24.56
N TYR A 85 -4.75 29.70 24.70
CA TYR A 85 -4.95 28.96 25.95
C TYR A 85 -3.65 28.29 26.40
N CYS A 86 -3.04 27.44 25.57
CA CYS A 86 -1.86 26.65 25.96
C CYS A 86 -0.65 27.53 26.28
N VAL A 87 -0.48 28.65 25.59
CA VAL A 87 0.59 29.61 25.88
C VAL A 87 0.36 30.33 27.20
N ARG A 88 -0.87 30.80 27.45
CA ARG A 88 -1.25 31.45 28.72
C ARG A 88 -1.08 30.52 29.92
N GLU A 89 -1.45 29.27 29.74
CA GLU A 89 -1.47 28.24 30.77
C GLU A 89 -0.19 27.40 30.85
N ASN A 90 0.82 27.71 30.03
CA ASN A 90 2.11 27.01 29.96
C ASN A 90 2.02 25.49 29.68
N VAL A 91 1.11 25.06 28.79
CA VAL A 91 0.84 23.64 28.49
C VAL A 91 1.43 23.23 27.14
N ARG A 92 2.20 22.13 27.08
CA ARG A 92 2.73 21.59 25.81
C ARG A 92 1.59 21.18 24.86
N PHE A 93 1.73 21.50 23.58
CA PHE A 93 0.76 21.10 22.55
C PHE A 93 1.39 20.93 21.17
N LYS A 94 0.63 20.36 20.25
CA LYS A 94 0.96 20.30 18.82
C LYS A 94 -0.29 20.45 17.96
N TYR A 95 -0.11 20.85 16.72
CA TYR A 95 -1.18 21.03 15.73
C TYR A 95 -0.73 20.61 14.33
N LEU A 96 -1.66 20.32 13.44
CA LEU A 96 -1.37 20.04 12.03
C LEU A 96 -0.88 21.30 11.30
N ALA A 97 0.15 21.18 10.48
CA ALA A 97 0.89 22.33 9.94
C ALA A 97 0.07 23.32 9.08
N GLY A 98 -1.04 22.85 8.48
CA GLY A 98 -1.89 23.67 7.62
C GLY A 98 -3.16 22.93 7.13
N PRO A 99 -4.01 23.62 6.36
CA PRO A 99 -5.29 23.09 5.90
C PRO A 99 -5.15 21.91 4.92
N GLU A 100 -4.12 21.89 4.07
CA GLU A 100 -3.83 20.74 3.19
C GLU A 100 -3.53 19.47 4.00
N VAL A 101 -2.73 19.60 5.06
CA VAL A 101 -2.41 18.49 5.96
C VAL A 101 -3.66 18.03 6.70
N PHE A 102 -4.49 18.97 7.19
CA PHE A 102 -5.76 18.66 7.82
C PHE A 102 -6.69 17.86 6.89
N LEU A 103 -6.81 18.29 5.62
CA LEU A 103 -7.56 17.58 4.60
C LEU A 103 -7.00 16.16 4.38
N ALA A 104 -5.69 16.01 4.21
CA ALA A 104 -5.05 14.72 3.98
C ALA A 104 -5.26 13.73 5.15
N HIS A 105 -5.26 14.22 6.40
CA HIS A 105 -5.54 13.40 7.59
C HIS A 105 -7.03 13.11 7.81
N ASN A 106 -7.93 13.85 7.17
CA ASN A 106 -9.38 13.66 7.28
C ASN A 106 -10.05 13.18 5.97
N ALA A 107 -9.27 12.80 4.96
CA ALA A 107 -9.78 12.27 3.69
C ALA A 107 -10.46 10.90 3.88
N LYS A 108 -11.31 10.48 2.93
CA LYS A 108 -12.08 9.21 3.00
C LYS A 108 -11.24 8.00 3.38
N TYR A 109 -10.06 7.84 2.80
CA TYR A 109 -9.18 6.68 3.02
C TYR A 109 -7.97 6.96 3.91
N ALA A 110 -7.92 8.12 4.58
CA ALA A 110 -6.84 8.40 5.54
C ALA A 110 -6.91 7.45 6.76
N PRO A 111 -5.80 7.18 7.45
CA PRO A 111 -5.79 6.27 8.61
C PRO A 111 -6.82 6.65 9.68
N ARG A 112 -7.77 5.74 9.96
CA ARG A 112 -8.92 6.00 10.86
C ARG A 112 -8.55 6.34 12.30
N SER A 113 -7.38 5.92 12.77
CA SER A 113 -6.89 6.21 14.13
C SER A 113 -6.42 7.66 14.33
N GLY A 114 -6.09 8.34 13.23
CA GLY A 114 -5.69 9.75 13.19
C GLY A 114 -6.80 10.71 12.75
N SER A 115 -7.82 10.20 12.04
CA SER A 115 -8.89 11.00 11.45
C SER A 115 -9.58 11.93 12.44
N GLY A 116 -9.73 13.20 12.04
CA GLY A 116 -10.39 14.25 12.80
C GLY A 116 -9.51 14.96 13.85
N LYS A 117 -8.31 14.46 14.14
CA LYS A 117 -7.40 15.09 15.12
C LYS A 117 -6.69 16.29 14.49
N LEU A 118 -7.08 17.50 14.88
CA LEU A 118 -6.45 18.74 14.44
C LEU A 118 -5.30 19.15 15.39
N LEU A 119 -5.53 19.06 16.71
CA LEU A 119 -4.54 19.40 17.74
C LEU A 119 -4.40 18.30 18.78
N THR A 120 -3.31 18.35 19.54
CA THR A 120 -3.11 17.55 20.75
C THR A 120 -2.50 18.41 21.85
N VAL A 121 -3.14 18.46 23.01
CA VAL A 121 -2.68 19.11 24.24
C VAL A 121 -2.19 18.03 25.22
N TYR A 122 -1.10 18.32 25.93
CA TYR A 122 -0.41 17.39 26.83
C TYR A 122 -0.41 17.93 28.28
N PRO A 123 -1.46 17.63 29.06
CA PRO A 123 -1.56 18.04 30.46
C PRO A 123 -0.46 17.47 31.36
N ASP A 124 -0.08 18.21 32.40
CA ASP A 124 0.96 17.82 33.34
C ASP A 124 0.50 16.82 34.40
N ASP A 125 -0.79 16.78 34.70
CA ASP A 125 -1.43 15.86 35.64
C ASP A 125 -2.95 15.75 35.42
N ASP A 126 -3.60 14.89 36.20
CA ASP A 126 -5.02 14.56 36.03
C ASP A 126 -5.93 15.69 36.54
N GLU A 127 -5.48 16.48 37.52
CA GLU A 127 -6.12 17.70 37.98
C GLU A 127 -6.11 18.78 36.88
N ARG A 128 -4.93 19.05 36.31
CA ARG A 128 -4.75 20.00 35.21
C ARG A 128 -5.49 19.56 33.95
N LEU A 129 -5.54 18.25 33.66
CA LEU A 129 -6.37 17.71 32.59
C LEU A 129 -7.84 18.12 32.74
N HIS A 130 -8.41 18.00 33.94
CA HIS A 130 -9.81 18.35 34.17
C HIS A 130 -10.06 19.86 34.01
N GLU A 131 -9.15 20.70 34.51
CA GLU A 131 -9.21 22.16 34.33
C GLU A 131 -9.15 22.53 32.83
N ILE A 132 -8.18 21.98 32.10
CA ILE A 132 -8.01 22.19 30.66
C ILE A 132 -9.28 21.82 29.89
N LEU A 133 -9.88 20.67 30.18
CA LEU A 133 -11.10 20.24 29.50
C LEU A 133 -12.27 21.19 29.77
N ARG A 134 -12.42 21.67 31.01
CA ARG A 134 -13.51 22.59 31.38
C ARG A 134 -13.34 23.96 30.75
N ASP A 135 -12.12 24.48 30.69
CA ASP A 135 -11.85 25.81 30.17
C ASP A 135 -11.86 25.83 28.65
N LEU A 136 -11.18 24.87 28.00
CA LEU A 136 -11.23 24.75 26.54
C LEU A 136 -12.63 24.42 26.03
N ALA A 137 -13.45 23.66 26.77
CA ALA A 137 -14.84 23.41 26.34
C ALA A 137 -15.67 24.69 26.26
N LYS A 138 -15.39 25.68 27.13
CA LYS A 138 -16.05 26.99 27.07
C LYS A 138 -15.48 27.86 25.96
N GLU A 139 -14.15 27.89 25.80
CA GLU A 139 -13.50 28.72 24.78
C GLU A 139 -13.76 28.21 23.35
N LEU A 140 -14.00 26.91 23.18
CA LEU A 140 -14.33 26.28 21.90
C LEU A 140 -15.85 26.10 21.69
N ASP A 141 -16.69 26.75 22.50
CA ASP A 141 -18.13 26.67 22.33
C ASP A 141 -18.54 27.13 20.91
N GLY A 142 -19.46 26.38 20.29
CA GLY A 142 -19.87 26.58 18.89
C GLY A 142 -18.89 26.07 17.83
N ILE A 143 -17.72 25.51 18.19
CA ILE A 143 -16.84 24.81 17.24
C ILE A 143 -17.26 23.35 17.15
N ALA A 144 -17.84 22.98 16.01
CA ALA A 144 -18.11 21.59 15.67
C ALA A 144 -16.88 20.91 15.06
N GLY A 145 -16.87 19.57 15.05
CA GLY A 145 -15.82 18.79 14.40
C GLY A 145 -16.18 17.31 14.34
N PRO A 146 -15.44 16.51 13.56
CA PRO A 146 -15.69 15.08 13.48
C PRO A 146 -15.43 14.40 14.82
N ARG A 147 -16.25 13.39 15.16
CA ARG A 147 -16.02 12.50 16.30
C ARG A 147 -14.70 11.75 16.11
N VAL A 148 -13.81 11.77 17.09
CA VAL A 148 -12.55 11.02 17.04
C VAL A 148 -12.77 9.60 17.56
N LEU A 149 -12.75 8.60 16.67
CA LEU A 149 -13.16 7.21 17.00
C LEU A 149 -12.32 6.53 18.08
N SER A 150 -11.02 6.84 18.12
CA SER A 150 -10.07 6.21 19.04
C SER A 150 -10.02 6.85 20.44
N ASP A 151 -10.89 7.83 20.70
CA ASP A 151 -10.82 8.71 21.85
C ASP A 151 -12.21 8.86 22.52
N LEU A 152 -12.23 9.25 23.78
CA LEU A 152 -13.45 9.50 24.55
C LEU A 152 -13.84 10.96 24.47
N GLN A 153 -15.01 11.28 23.92
CA GLN A 153 -15.46 12.67 23.77
C GLN A 153 -15.84 13.29 25.11
N TRP A 154 -15.36 14.49 25.37
CA TRP A 154 -15.72 15.28 26.56
C TRP A 154 -17.06 15.99 26.33
N HIS A 155 -18.14 15.38 26.83
CA HIS A 155 -19.51 15.89 26.66
C HIS A 155 -19.80 16.26 25.19
N ASP A 156 -20.58 17.32 24.94
CA ASP A 156 -20.90 17.82 23.60
C ASP A 156 -19.89 18.87 23.11
N SER A 157 -18.59 18.59 23.27
CA SER A 157 -17.49 19.49 22.88
C SER A 157 -16.59 18.87 21.80
N PRO A 158 -15.75 19.68 21.11
CA PRO A 158 -14.75 19.18 20.16
C PRO A 158 -13.50 18.56 20.83
N LEU A 159 -13.57 18.25 22.13
CA LEU A 159 -12.45 17.72 22.92
C LEU A 159 -12.58 16.21 23.12
N PHE A 160 -11.46 15.50 22.96
CA PHE A 160 -11.42 14.05 23.04
C PHE A 160 -10.22 13.56 23.86
N LEU A 161 -10.42 12.63 24.78
CA LEU A 161 -9.40 12.11 25.67
C LEU A 161 -8.89 10.74 25.21
N ARG A 162 -7.56 10.56 25.26
CA ARG A 162 -6.95 9.24 25.09
C ARG A 162 -5.72 9.10 25.98
N TYR A 163 -5.57 7.94 26.60
CA TYR A 163 -4.34 7.58 27.29
C TYR A 163 -3.27 7.19 26.27
N GLY A 164 -2.07 7.76 26.35
CA GLY A 164 -0.98 7.38 25.46
C GLY A 164 0.36 8.07 25.75
N ALA A 165 1.36 7.73 24.95
CA ALA A 165 2.70 8.27 25.09
C ALA A 165 2.79 9.77 24.76
N PHE A 166 3.61 10.47 25.54
CA PHE A 166 3.97 11.89 25.38
C PHE A 166 5.40 12.04 24.81
N VAL A 167 6.22 11.01 25.03
CA VAL A 167 7.56 10.84 24.48
C VAL A 167 7.56 9.59 23.61
N GLU A 168 8.16 9.68 22.42
CA GLU A 168 8.27 8.53 21.52
C GLU A 168 9.13 7.45 22.15
N ARG A 169 8.55 6.26 22.29
CA ARG A 169 9.20 5.05 22.73
C ARG A 169 8.72 3.93 21.81
N TYR A 170 9.56 2.92 21.66
CA TYR A 170 9.27 1.84 20.76
C TYR A 170 9.58 0.50 21.42
N CYS A 171 8.77 -0.49 21.11
CA CYS A 171 8.98 -1.87 21.47
C CYS A 171 8.60 -2.75 20.28
N PRO A 172 9.10 -3.99 20.20
CA PRO A 172 8.53 -4.96 19.29
C PRO A 172 7.05 -5.22 19.67
N ASP A 173 6.19 -5.34 18.67
CA ASP A 173 4.87 -5.94 18.82
C ASP A 173 4.94 -7.47 18.76
N ALA A 174 3.76 -8.10 18.77
CA ALA A 174 3.67 -9.55 18.79
C ALA A 174 4.21 -10.23 17.52
N ASP A 175 4.30 -9.50 16.42
CA ASP A 175 4.84 -9.96 15.14
C ASP A 175 6.33 -9.56 14.98
N GLY A 176 6.92 -8.95 16.02
CA GLY A 176 8.31 -8.48 16.04
C GLY A 176 8.53 -7.12 15.38
N SER A 177 7.47 -6.48 14.88
CA SER A 177 7.55 -5.15 14.29
C SER A 177 7.78 -4.10 15.37
N ILE A 178 8.72 -3.19 15.14
CA ILE A 178 8.97 -2.07 16.06
C ILE A 178 7.82 -1.06 15.95
N VAL A 179 7.04 -0.93 17.02
CA VAL A 179 5.86 -0.06 17.11
C VAL A 179 5.99 0.93 18.27
N PRO A 180 5.24 2.06 18.25
CA PRO A 180 5.16 2.95 19.40
C PRO A 180 4.72 2.19 20.66
N ALA A 181 5.25 2.57 21.82
CA ALA A 181 5.08 1.84 23.08
C ALA A 181 4.57 2.73 24.23
N LEU A 182 3.91 2.08 25.20
CA LEU A 182 3.60 2.57 26.54
C LEU A 182 4.40 1.78 27.58
N GLU A 183 4.67 2.37 28.73
CA GLU A 183 5.33 1.75 29.87
C GLU A 183 4.28 1.33 30.91
N LYS A 184 4.32 0.06 31.33
CA LYS A 184 3.53 -0.46 32.45
C LYS A 184 4.10 0.05 33.79
N PRO A 185 3.35 -0.06 34.91
CA PRO A 185 3.85 0.31 36.24
C PRO A 185 5.12 -0.44 36.69
N ASP A 186 5.40 -1.61 36.11
CA ASP A 186 6.61 -2.41 36.37
C ASP A 186 7.81 -2.03 35.48
N GLY A 187 7.64 -1.04 34.59
CA GLY A 187 8.67 -0.57 33.65
C GLY A 187 8.70 -1.29 32.30
N GLU A 188 7.87 -2.30 32.08
CA GLU A 188 7.81 -3.03 30.80
C GLU A 188 7.21 -2.16 29.69
N LEU A 189 7.86 -2.10 28.52
CA LEU A 189 7.31 -1.45 27.34
C LEU A 189 6.37 -2.39 26.58
N VAL A 190 5.15 -1.95 26.34
CA VAL A 190 4.13 -2.67 25.56
C VAL A 190 3.60 -1.84 24.39
N PRO A 191 3.13 -2.47 23.31
CA PRO A 191 2.59 -1.75 22.14
C PRO A 191 1.48 -0.75 22.48
N ASP A 192 1.61 0.49 22.00
CA ASP A 192 0.54 1.50 21.95
C ASP A 192 -0.40 1.18 20.77
N LEU A 193 -1.34 0.26 20.99
CA LEU A 193 -2.28 -0.19 19.95
C LEU A 193 -3.26 0.93 19.56
N ARG A 194 -3.01 1.60 18.43
CA ARG A 194 -3.82 2.71 17.91
C ARG A 194 -4.98 2.22 17.04
N ARG A 195 -5.96 1.55 17.65
CA ARG A 195 -7.16 1.08 16.95
C ARG A 195 -8.17 2.22 16.77
N PRO A 196 -9.03 2.21 15.73
CA PRO A 196 -10.09 3.21 15.53
C PRO A 196 -11.28 2.95 16.47
N VAL A 197 -10.99 2.64 17.73
CA VAL A 197 -11.95 2.44 18.82
C VAL A 197 -11.28 2.89 20.11
N PHE A 198 -12.01 3.60 20.95
CA PHE A 198 -11.52 3.99 22.26
C PHE A 198 -11.29 2.76 23.14
N SER A 199 -10.08 2.65 23.66
CA SER A 199 -9.66 1.64 24.63
C SER A 199 -8.68 2.26 25.62
N VAL A 200 -8.76 1.83 26.88
CA VAL A 200 -7.83 2.22 27.94
C VAL A 200 -7.02 0.99 28.35
N PRO A 201 -5.69 1.05 28.45
CA PRO A 201 -4.91 -0.04 29.02
C PRO A 201 -5.43 -0.39 30.42
N SER A 202 -5.58 -1.68 30.73
CA SER A 202 -6.18 -2.14 32.00
C SER A 202 -5.46 -1.65 33.26
N TRP A 203 -4.18 -1.32 33.13
CA TRP A 203 -3.31 -0.81 34.20
C TRP A 203 -3.22 0.72 34.25
N ALA A 204 -3.77 1.44 33.27
CA ALA A 204 -3.67 2.90 33.23
C ALA A 204 -4.56 3.53 34.32
N PRO A 205 -4.08 4.57 35.02
CA PRO A 205 -4.91 5.28 35.98
C PRO A 205 -6.09 5.96 35.27
N VAL A 206 -7.30 5.79 35.80
CA VAL A 206 -8.53 6.39 35.26
C VAL A 206 -9.09 7.37 36.29
N PRO A 207 -9.00 8.69 36.05
CA PRO A 207 -9.58 9.70 36.93
C PRO A 207 -11.10 9.51 37.09
N PRO A 208 -11.69 9.87 38.25
CA PRO A 208 -13.12 9.69 38.50
C PRO A 208 -14.04 10.30 37.42
N PHE A 209 -13.71 11.48 36.92
CA PHE A 209 -14.49 12.16 35.87
C PHE A 209 -14.42 11.43 34.51
N VAL A 210 -13.28 10.80 34.19
CA VAL A 210 -13.13 9.98 32.98
C VAL A 210 -13.96 8.71 33.11
N LYS A 211 -13.94 8.08 34.29
CA LYS A 211 -14.75 6.89 34.58
C LYS A 211 -16.24 7.18 34.43
N GLU A 212 -16.72 8.31 34.96
CA GLU A 212 -18.11 8.72 34.79
C GLU A 212 -18.49 8.88 33.31
N LEU A 213 -17.63 9.53 32.53
CA LEU A 213 -17.82 9.73 31.10
C LEU A 213 -17.85 8.40 30.31
N MET A 214 -17.02 7.43 30.72
CA MET A 214 -17.01 6.08 30.15
C MET A 214 -18.32 5.32 30.42
N GLU A 215 -18.92 5.45 31.61
CA GLU A 215 -20.18 4.79 31.94
C GLU A 215 -21.36 5.40 31.17
N ARG A 216 -21.40 6.73 31.03
CA ARG A 216 -22.43 7.43 30.22
C ARG A 216 -22.47 6.97 28.76
N ARG A 217 -21.33 6.55 28.21
CA ARG A 217 -21.23 6.08 26.83
C ARG A 217 -21.89 4.71 26.58
N LYS A 218 -22.07 3.87 27.62
CA LYS A 218 -22.55 2.49 27.45
C LYS A 218 -24.05 2.36 27.16
N THR A 219 -24.82 3.42 27.35
CA THR A 219 -26.26 3.43 27.06
C THR A 219 -26.48 3.73 25.58
N GLN A 220 -26.49 2.70 24.73
CA GLN A 220 -26.92 2.82 23.33
C GLN A 220 -28.41 2.49 23.20
N GLY A 221 -29.11 3.23 22.35
CA GLY A 221 -30.50 2.95 21.97
C GLY A 221 -30.61 1.69 21.10
N GLU A 222 -31.84 1.22 20.89
CA GLU A 222 -32.12 0.09 20.01
C GLU A 222 -31.71 0.42 18.56
N PHE A 223 -31.06 -0.52 17.88
CA PHE A 223 -30.65 -0.38 16.49
C PHE A 223 -31.57 -1.19 15.56
N PRO A 224 -32.22 -0.60 14.55
CA PRO A 224 -33.28 -1.25 13.78
C PRO A 224 -32.80 -2.29 12.74
N TYR A 225 -31.51 -2.62 12.75
CA TYR A 225 -30.88 -3.51 11.77
C TYR A 225 -29.95 -4.51 12.47
N ARG A 226 -29.95 -5.75 12.00
CA ARG A 226 -28.95 -6.76 12.39
C ARG A 226 -27.78 -6.74 11.42
N VAL A 227 -26.64 -6.24 11.85
CA VAL A 227 -25.40 -6.27 11.06
C VAL A 227 -24.86 -7.71 10.98
N GLN A 228 -24.72 -8.24 9.76
CA GLN A 228 -24.14 -9.56 9.52
C GLN A 228 -22.62 -9.49 9.36
N LYS A 229 -22.14 -8.56 8.53
CA LYS A 229 -20.71 -8.33 8.32
C LYS A 229 -20.44 -6.91 7.81
N ALA A 230 -19.27 -6.38 8.11
CA ALA A 230 -18.76 -5.18 7.45
C ALA A 230 -18.26 -5.55 6.05
N LEU A 231 -18.74 -4.83 5.03
CA LEU A 231 -18.26 -4.91 3.65
C LEU A 231 -17.06 -3.99 3.44
N HIS A 232 -17.08 -2.80 4.04
CA HIS A 232 -16.02 -1.82 3.89
C HIS A 232 -15.98 -0.84 5.07
N PHE A 233 -14.80 -0.35 5.41
CA PHE A 233 -14.61 0.72 6.39
C PHE A 233 -13.75 1.83 5.80
N SER A 234 -14.16 3.07 6.05
CA SER A 234 -13.39 4.26 5.71
C SER A 234 -13.52 5.30 6.84
N ASN A 235 -12.99 6.51 6.65
CA ASN A 235 -13.30 7.62 7.53
C ASN A 235 -14.76 8.10 7.39
N ALA A 236 -15.44 7.76 6.30
CA ALA A 236 -16.83 8.16 6.13
C ALA A 236 -17.76 7.43 7.10
N GLY A 237 -17.39 6.22 7.50
CA GLY A 237 -18.22 5.29 8.26
C GLY A 237 -18.01 3.86 7.73
N GLY A 238 -18.85 2.93 8.18
CA GLY A 238 -18.89 1.58 7.63
C GLY A 238 -19.98 1.38 6.56
N VAL A 239 -19.73 0.41 5.69
CA VAL A 239 -20.74 -0.19 4.80
C VAL A 239 -20.92 -1.62 5.26
N TYR A 240 -22.16 -2.02 5.53
CA TYR A 240 -22.49 -3.28 6.17
C TYR A 240 -23.48 -4.07 5.33
N ALA A 241 -23.32 -5.39 5.26
CA ALA A 241 -24.42 -6.28 4.92
C ALA A 241 -25.24 -6.50 6.18
N ALA A 242 -26.54 -6.23 6.13
CA ALA A 242 -27.42 -6.25 7.27
C ALA A 242 -28.81 -6.80 6.91
N GLU A 243 -29.59 -7.15 7.92
CA GLU A 243 -31.00 -7.51 7.79
C GLU A 243 -31.85 -6.52 8.55
N ARG A 244 -32.99 -6.13 7.97
CA ARG A 244 -33.99 -5.29 8.65
C ARG A 244 -34.68 -6.08 9.74
N GLU A 245 -34.70 -5.58 10.98
CA GLU A 245 -35.36 -6.27 12.10
C GLU A 245 -36.88 -6.39 11.89
N ALA A 246 -37.49 -5.47 11.15
CA ALA A 246 -38.93 -5.44 10.91
C ALA A 246 -39.45 -6.64 10.07
N ASP A 247 -38.67 -7.13 9.09
CA ASP A 247 -39.13 -8.15 8.14
C ASP A 247 -38.05 -9.18 7.71
N GLY A 248 -36.81 -9.05 8.19
CA GLY A 248 -35.71 -9.94 7.86
C GLY A 248 -35.12 -9.76 6.46
N ALA A 249 -35.51 -8.71 5.71
CA ALA A 249 -35.01 -8.50 4.36
C ALA A 249 -33.52 -8.13 4.36
N PRO A 250 -32.68 -8.72 3.48
CA PRO A 250 -31.27 -8.36 3.35
C PRO A 250 -31.11 -6.98 2.71
N CYS A 251 -30.17 -6.21 3.22
CA CYS A 251 -29.87 -4.85 2.77
C CYS A 251 -28.38 -4.52 2.89
N VAL A 252 -27.99 -3.44 2.22
CA VAL A 252 -26.72 -2.76 2.49
C VAL A 252 -27.02 -1.53 3.34
N LEU A 253 -26.39 -1.44 4.51
CA LEU A 253 -26.49 -0.32 5.41
C LEU A 253 -25.21 0.53 5.32
N LYS A 254 -25.33 1.79 4.92
CA LYS A 254 -24.24 2.76 4.88
C LYS A 254 -24.33 3.71 6.07
N GLU A 255 -23.20 3.94 6.72
CA GLU A 255 -23.03 4.90 7.80
C GLU A 255 -22.24 6.11 7.29
N ALA A 256 -22.71 7.32 7.62
CA ALA A 256 -22.02 8.58 7.40
C ALA A 256 -21.76 9.32 8.71
N ARG A 257 -20.49 9.65 8.92
CA ARG A 257 -19.98 10.41 10.06
C ARG A 257 -19.93 11.90 9.71
N PRO A 258 -20.63 12.78 10.45
CA PRO A 258 -20.54 14.22 10.23
C PRO A 258 -19.10 14.72 10.28
N HIS A 259 -18.77 15.66 9.39
CA HIS A 259 -17.48 16.38 9.31
C HIS A 259 -16.25 15.51 9.05
N ALA A 260 -16.44 14.22 8.75
CA ALA A 260 -15.36 13.27 8.46
C ALA A 260 -15.33 12.90 6.97
N ALA A 261 -14.21 12.32 6.52
CA ALA A 261 -13.99 11.92 5.14
C ALA A 261 -14.19 13.08 4.16
N LEU A 262 -13.42 14.14 4.34
CA LEU A 262 -13.47 15.32 3.48
C LEU A 262 -13.00 14.97 2.06
N ASP A 263 -13.72 15.46 1.06
CA ASP A 263 -13.29 15.44 -0.34
C ASP A 263 -12.41 16.66 -0.69
N MET A 264 -11.99 16.77 -1.96
CA MET A 264 -11.13 17.86 -2.41
C MET A 264 -11.74 19.27 -2.31
N ARG A 265 -13.06 19.35 -2.10
CA ARG A 265 -13.86 20.56 -1.88
C ARG A 265 -14.35 20.69 -0.42
N PHE A 266 -13.85 19.87 0.49
CA PHE A 266 -14.23 19.83 1.90
C PHE A 266 -15.69 19.39 2.16
N GLY A 267 -16.33 18.71 1.21
CA GLY A 267 -17.59 18.01 1.44
C GLY A 267 -17.38 16.77 2.32
N ASP A 268 -18.22 16.58 3.33
CA ASP A 268 -18.10 15.48 4.29
C ASP A 268 -18.93 14.24 3.89
N ALA A 269 -18.83 13.18 4.68
CA ALA A 269 -19.56 11.93 4.45
C ALA A 269 -21.09 12.10 4.47
N VAL A 270 -21.61 13.02 5.28
CA VAL A 270 -23.06 13.26 5.40
C VAL A 270 -23.59 13.92 4.14
N GLN A 271 -22.89 14.94 3.65
CA GLN A 271 -23.24 15.58 2.37
C GLN A 271 -23.29 14.54 1.25
N ARG A 272 -22.28 13.67 1.17
CA ARG A 272 -22.22 12.61 0.15
C ARG A 272 -23.29 11.53 0.30
N LEU A 273 -23.63 11.12 1.53
CA LEU A 273 -24.73 10.18 1.76
C LEU A 273 -26.07 10.76 1.36
N ARG A 274 -26.28 12.07 1.60
CA ARG A 274 -27.49 12.79 1.16
C ARG A 274 -27.56 12.92 -0.37
N THR A 275 -26.42 13.13 -1.04
CA THR A 275 -26.34 13.06 -2.51
C THR A 275 -26.77 11.69 -3.01
N GLU A 276 -26.25 10.61 -2.42
CA GLU A 276 -26.63 9.26 -2.80
C GLU A 276 -28.12 8.98 -2.53
N LYS A 277 -28.66 9.43 -1.38
CA LYS A 277 -30.10 9.35 -1.10
C LYS A 277 -30.93 10.04 -2.18
N TRP A 278 -30.59 11.28 -2.52
CA TRP A 278 -31.27 12.04 -3.58
C TRP A 278 -31.23 11.30 -4.93
N ALA A 279 -30.08 10.72 -5.28
CA ALA A 279 -29.90 9.95 -6.49
C ALA A 279 -30.82 8.72 -6.54
N LEU A 280 -30.88 7.95 -5.45
CA LEU A 280 -31.73 6.77 -5.37
C LEU A 280 -33.23 7.11 -5.34
N GLU A 281 -33.63 8.23 -4.72
CA GLU A 281 -35.00 8.73 -4.78
C GLU A 281 -35.40 9.13 -6.20
N LEU A 282 -34.50 9.80 -6.94
CA LEU A 282 -34.74 10.19 -8.33
C LEU A 282 -34.79 8.99 -9.29
N LEU A 283 -34.05 7.93 -8.98
CA LEU A 283 -33.94 6.72 -9.77
C LEU A 283 -34.88 5.59 -9.32
N ASP A 284 -35.85 5.88 -8.45
CA ASP A 284 -36.79 4.85 -8.00
C ASP A 284 -37.50 4.18 -9.21
N GLY A 285 -37.48 2.84 -9.22
CA GLY A 285 -37.98 2.03 -10.34
C GLY A 285 -37.17 2.10 -11.64
N ALA A 286 -36.01 2.76 -11.68
CA ALA A 286 -35.11 2.73 -12.84
C ALA A 286 -34.34 1.41 -12.91
N ASP A 287 -34.13 0.90 -14.12
CA ASP A 287 -33.30 -0.28 -14.34
C ASP A 287 -31.85 -0.01 -13.92
N GLY A 288 -31.20 -1.02 -13.33
CA GLY A 288 -29.81 -0.93 -12.85
C GLY A 288 -29.59 -0.10 -11.57
N ALA A 289 -30.61 0.56 -11.01
CA ALA A 289 -30.53 1.26 -9.73
C ALA A 289 -31.07 0.41 -8.56
N PRO A 290 -30.35 0.31 -7.43
CA PRO A 290 -30.88 -0.33 -6.22
C PRO A 290 -31.94 0.55 -5.56
N ARG A 291 -32.91 -0.05 -4.86
CA ARG A 291 -33.92 0.74 -4.13
C ARG A 291 -33.38 1.32 -2.83
N LEU A 292 -33.77 2.56 -2.55
CA LEU A 292 -33.65 3.13 -1.20
C LEU A 292 -34.70 2.48 -0.29
N LEU A 293 -34.28 1.96 0.85
CA LEU A 293 -35.17 1.30 1.81
C LEU A 293 -35.48 2.18 3.02
N ASP A 294 -34.48 2.91 3.52
CA ASP A 294 -34.61 3.71 4.72
C ASP A 294 -33.50 4.76 4.84
N TYR A 295 -33.74 5.81 5.61
CA TYR A 295 -32.75 6.83 5.96
C TYR A 295 -33.09 7.46 7.32
N PHE A 296 -32.13 7.41 8.26
CA PHE A 296 -32.35 7.87 9.63
C PHE A 296 -31.06 8.34 10.30
N SER A 297 -31.18 9.00 11.45
CA SER A 297 -30.04 9.43 12.27
C SER A 297 -30.01 8.69 13.60
N LEU A 298 -28.82 8.28 14.04
CA LEU A 298 -28.60 7.63 15.34
C LEU A 298 -27.19 7.95 15.86
N ASP A 299 -27.06 8.26 17.15
CA ASP A 299 -25.78 8.62 17.81
C ASP A 299 -25.00 9.70 17.04
N SER A 300 -25.73 10.73 16.57
CA SER A 300 -25.21 11.83 15.73
C SER A 300 -24.67 11.42 14.36
N HIS A 301 -24.79 10.14 13.95
CA HIS A 301 -24.45 9.67 12.61
C HIS A 301 -25.70 9.58 11.75
N GLU A 302 -25.52 9.57 10.43
CA GLU A 302 -26.60 9.30 9.49
C GLU A 302 -26.43 7.91 8.88
N PHE A 303 -27.55 7.23 8.65
CA PHE A 303 -27.60 5.90 8.08
C PHE A 303 -28.54 5.87 6.89
N MET A 304 -28.16 5.13 5.85
CA MET A 304 -28.99 4.86 4.69
C MET A 304 -29.00 3.34 4.44
N ALA A 305 -30.20 2.76 4.39
CA ALA A 305 -30.38 1.36 4.00
C ALA A 305 -30.82 1.30 2.54
N MET A 306 -30.18 0.45 1.75
CA MET A 306 -30.49 0.22 0.34
C MET A 306 -30.58 -1.27 0.04
N GLU A 307 -31.21 -1.62 -1.07
CA GLU A 307 -31.30 -2.99 -1.56
C GLU A 307 -29.93 -3.66 -1.67
N TYR A 308 -29.83 -4.91 -1.20
CA TYR A 308 -28.66 -5.74 -1.45
C TYR A 308 -28.71 -6.28 -2.87
N VAL A 309 -27.74 -5.88 -3.71
CA VAL A 309 -27.60 -6.39 -5.08
C VAL A 309 -26.80 -7.69 -5.05
N ASP A 310 -27.46 -8.81 -5.39
CA ASP A 310 -26.78 -10.09 -5.56
C ASP A 310 -25.94 -10.12 -6.83
N GLY A 311 -24.67 -10.50 -6.71
CA GLY A 311 -23.71 -10.50 -7.82
C GLY A 311 -22.26 -10.34 -7.38
N VAL A 312 -21.39 -10.16 -8.37
CA VAL A 312 -19.96 -9.88 -8.16
C VAL A 312 -19.60 -8.54 -8.79
N ASN A 313 -18.65 -7.82 -8.20
CA ASN A 313 -18.13 -6.61 -8.85
C ASN A 313 -17.48 -6.95 -10.21
N LEU A 314 -17.45 -5.97 -11.11
CA LEU A 314 -16.94 -6.17 -12.47
C LEU A 314 -15.45 -6.55 -12.50
N TRP A 315 -14.68 -6.15 -11.48
CA TRP A 315 -13.26 -6.54 -11.35
C TRP A 315 -13.10 -8.05 -11.15
N VAL A 316 -13.91 -8.66 -10.28
CA VAL A 316 -13.96 -10.10 -10.04
C VAL A 316 -14.52 -10.83 -11.27
N TRP A 317 -15.54 -10.26 -11.92
CA TRP A 317 -16.05 -10.82 -13.17
C TRP A 317 -14.97 -10.88 -14.26
N MET A 318 -14.21 -9.80 -14.45
CA MET A 318 -13.11 -9.73 -15.41
C MET A 318 -12.03 -10.77 -15.08
N ALA A 319 -11.59 -10.84 -13.81
CA ALA A 319 -10.58 -11.80 -13.38
C ALA A 319 -10.95 -13.27 -13.66
N ARG A 320 -12.25 -13.59 -13.63
CA ARG A 320 -12.79 -14.94 -13.91
C ARG A 320 -13.02 -15.25 -15.38
N ASN A 321 -13.02 -14.25 -16.26
CA ASN A 321 -13.40 -14.44 -17.66
C ASN A 321 -12.32 -13.98 -18.66
N HIS A 322 -11.39 -13.12 -18.26
CA HIS A 322 -10.45 -12.50 -19.18
C HIS A 322 -9.45 -13.53 -19.72
N PRO A 323 -9.31 -13.69 -21.05
CA PRO A 323 -8.55 -14.77 -21.67
C PRO A 323 -7.10 -14.83 -21.18
N MET A 324 -6.42 -13.68 -21.10
CA MET A 324 -5.03 -13.57 -20.63
C MET A 324 -4.80 -13.86 -19.14
N LEU A 325 -5.86 -14.04 -18.34
CA LEU A 325 -5.78 -14.41 -16.92
C LEU A 325 -6.14 -15.87 -16.69
N VAL A 326 -7.11 -16.39 -17.44
CA VAL A 326 -7.62 -17.76 -17.26
C VAL A 326 -6.88 -18.79 -18.14
N THR A 327 -6.09 -18.33 -19.11
CA THR A 327 -5.37 -19.17 -20.07
C THR A 327 -3.97 -18.62 -20.38
N ASP A 328 -2.97 -19.50 -20.43
CA ASP A 328 -1.55 -19.09 -20.61
C ASP A 328 -1.21 -18.69 -22.06
N ALA A 329 -1.95 -19.25 -23.02
CA ALA A 329 -1.84 -18.97 -24.45
C ALA A 329 -3.24 -18.88 -25.08
N PRO A 330 -3.94 -17.74 -24.91
CA PRO A 330 -5.30 -17.61 -25.42
C PRO A 330 -5.34 -17.68 -26.95
N THR A 331 -6.35 -18.39 -27.46
CA THR A 331 -6.64 -18.52 -28.89
C THR A 331 -7.48 -17.34 -29.39
N PRO A 332 -7.54 -17.08 -30.72
CA PRO A 332 -8.49 -16.12 -31.29
C PRO A 332 -9.94 -16.37 -30.86
N GLU A 333 -10.34 -17.63 -30.68
CA GLU A 333 -11.66 -18.04 -30.21
C GLU A 333 -11.91 -17.61 -28.75
N ASP A 334 -10.90 -17.71 -27.87
CA ASP A 334 -11.00 -17.25 -26.48
C ASP A 334 -11.21 -15.72 -26.43
N TYR A 335 -10.47 -14.97 -27.25
CA TYR A 335 -10.65 -13.53 -27.38
C TYR A 335 -12.05 -13.19 -27.93
N ALA A 336 -12.54 -13.92 -28.93
CA ALA A 336 -13.89 -13.71 -29.48
C ALA A 336 -14.99 -13.99 -28.45
N ALA A 337 -14.88 -15.09 -27.70
CA ALA A 337 -15.82 -15.46 -26.65
C ALA A 337 -15.87 -14.43 -25.52
N TYR A 338 -14.71 -13.94 -25.08
CA TYR A 338 -14.64 -12.86 -24.10
C TYR A 338 -15.24 -11.56 -24.64
N THR A 339 -14.92 -11.21 -25.90
CA THR A 339 -15.40 -9.98 -26.53
C THR A 339 -16.91 -9.93 -26.59
N ALA A 340 -17.57 -11.03 -26.97
CA ALA A 340 -19.03 -11.11 -26.99
C ALA A 340 -19.64 -10.86 -25.59
N LYS A 341 -19.06 -11.45 -24.54
CA LYS A 341 -19.52 -11.25 -23.15
C LYS A 341 -19.29 -9.81 -22.68
N ALA A 342 -18.11 -9.26 -22.93
CA ALA A 342 -17.75 -7.90 -22.53
C ALA A 342 -18.64 -6.86 -23.23
N LEU A 343 -18.90 -7.01 -24.52
CA LEU A 343 -19.78 -6.11 -25.28
C LEU A 343 -21.22 -6.15 -24.76
N SER A 344 -21.74 -7.33 -24.40
CA SER A 344 -23.07 -7.46 -23.79
C SER A 344 -23.17 -6.66 -22.48
N LEU A 345 -22.19 -6.82 -21.59
CA LEU A 345 -22.14 -6.08 -20.32
C LEU A 345 -21.99 -4.57 -20.52
N LEU A 346 -21.11 -4.14 -21.43
CA LEU A 346 -20.94 -2.72 -21.74
C LEU A 346 -22.21 -2.11 -22.31
N GLY A 347 -22.95 -2.84 -23.15
CA GLY A 347 -24.25 -2.42 -23.64
C GLY A 347 -25.31 -2.29 -22.53
N HIS A 348 -25.22 -3.10 -21.46
CA HIS A 348 -26.08 -2.93 -20.27
C HIS A 348 -25.73 -1.65 -19.51
N VAL A 349 -24.43 -1.42 -19.27
CA VAL A 349 -23.95 -0.22 -18.57
C VAL A 349 -24.32 1.05 -19.34
N GLU A 350 -24.14 1.07 -20.66
CA GLU A 350 -24.53 2.19 -21.53
C GLU A 350 -26.01 2.55 -21.37
N ARG A 351 -26.91 1.56 -21.47
CA ARG A 351 -28.35 1.79 -21.33
C ARG A 351 -28.74 2.31 -19.95
N ILE A 352 -28.06 1.85 -18.90
CA ILE A 352 -28.29 2.34 -17.54
C ILE A 352 -27.88 3.81 -17.43
N ILE A 353 -26.69 4.19 -17.92
CA ILE A 353 -26.22 5.58 -17.90
C ILE A 353 -27.14 6.50 -18.71
N ASP A 354 -27.53 6.10 -19.92
CA ASP A 354 -28.49 6.86 -20.73
C ASP A 354 -29.84 7.01 -20.01
N GLY A 355 -30.31 5.95 -19.35
CA GLY A 355 -31.54 5.93 -18.55
C GLY A 355 -31.48 6.84 -17.33
N PHE A 356 -30.31 7.00 -16.71
CA PHE A 356 -30.06 7.93 -15.61
C PHE A 356 -30.04 9.38 -16.11
N HIS A 357 -29.35 9.64 -17.23
CA HIS A 357 -29.29 10.96 -17.86
C HIS A 357 -30.68 11.44 -18.28
N ALA A 358 -31.52 10.54 -18.80
CA ALA A 358 -32.91 10.83 -19.17
C ALA A 358 -33.78 11.21 -17.96
N ARG A 359 -33.43 10.75 -16.76
CA ARG A 359 -34.08 11.12 -15.48
C ARG A 359 -33.44 12.34 -14.81
N GLY A 360 -32.46 12.97 -15.47
CA GLY A 360 -31.81 14.18 -14.98
C GLY A 360 -30.62 13.94 -14.06
N LEU A 361 -30.13 12.69 -13.93
CA LEU A 361 -28.99 12.34 -13.08
C LEU A 361 -27.74 12.00 -13.91
N ALA A 362 -26.59 12.56 -13.53
CA ALA A 362 -25.27 12.09 -13.96
C ALA A 362 -24.63 11.28 -12.82
N PHE A 363 -23.98 10.17 -13.15
CA PHE A 363 -23.45 9.21 -12.16
C PHE A 363 -22.13 9.68 -11.53
N GLY A 364 -21.25 10.27 -12.33
CA GLY A 364 -20.06 11.01 -11.89
C GLY A 364 -18.82 10.18 -11.58
N ASP A 365 -18.94 8.89 -11.23
CA ASP A 365 -17.81 8.02 -10.88
C ASP A 365 -17.97 6.58 -11.36
N LEU A 366 -18.16 6.38 -12.67
CA LEU A 366 -18.29 5.04 -13.25
C LEU A 366 -16.91 4.34 -13.35
N HIS A 367 -16.71 3.29 -12.57
CA HIS A 367 -15.53 2.43 -12.60
C HIS A 367 -15.86 0.99 -12.16
N PHE A 368 -14.89 0.06 -12.26
CA PHE A 368 -15.10 -1.37 -11.95
C PHE A 368 -15.72 -1.69 -10.59
N GLY A 369 -15.45 -0.86 -9.57
CA GLY A 369 -15.93 -1.07 -8.20
C GLY A 369 -17.40 -0.74 -8.03
N ASN A 370 -17.93 0.13 -8.88
CA ASN A 370 -19.31 0.63 -8.84
C ASN A 370 -20.24 -0.14 -9.78
N VAL A 371 -19.74 -1.19 -10.44
CA VAL A 371 -20.51 -2.04 -11.37
C VAL A 371 -20.63 -3.45 -10.78
N VAL A 372 -21.85 -3.88 -10.48
CA VAL A 372 -22.16 -5.23 -10.01
C VAL A 372 -22.78 -6.03 -11.14
N VAL A 373 -22.19 -7.19 -11.45
CA VAL A 373 -22.68 -8.15 -12.44
C VAL A 373 -23.48 -9.23 -11.71
N ARG A 374 -24.78 -9.32 -12.03
CA ARG A 374 -25.68 -10.32 -11.46
C ARG A 374 -25.48 -11.70 -12.11
N PRO A 375 -25.92 -12.79 -11.46
CA PRO A 375 -25.82 -14.14 -12.01
C PRO A 375 -26.48 -14.32 -13.39
N ASP A 376 -27.53 -13.56 -13.69
CA ASP A 376 -28.25 -13.57 -14.97
C ASP A 376 -27.56 -12.73 -16.07
N GLY A 377 -26.46 -12.05 -15.77
CA GLY A 377 -25.73 -11.17 -16.68
C GLY A 377 -26.28 -9.74 -16.76
N SER A 378 -27.34 -9.40 -16.02
CA SER A 378 -27.74 -8.01 -15.83
C SER A 378 -26.75 -7.26 -14.94
N VAL A 379 -26.83 -5.93 -14.97
CA VAL A 379 -25.90 -5.05 -14.24
C VAL A 379 -26.67 -4.13 -13.31
N ALA A 380 -26.06 -3.79 -12.18
CA ALA A 380 -26.49 -2.65 -11.37
C ALA A 380 -25.30 -1.75 -11.02
N LEU A 381 -25.60 -0.46 -10.91
CA LEU A 381 -24.65 0.54 -10.45
C LEU A 381 -24.89 0.83 -8.97
N ILE A 382 -23.81 0.91 -8.22
CA ILE A 382 -23.81 1.17 -6.77
C ILE A 382 -22.90 2.35 -6.45
N ASP A 383 -23.08 2.94 -5.26
CA ASP A 383 -22.28 4.07 -4.76
C ASP A 383 -22.49 5.38 -5.54
N TYR A 384 -23.61 6.06 -5.27
CA TYR A 384 -24.01 7.30 -5.95
C TYR A 384 -23.48 8.56 -5.25
N GLU A 385 -22.42 8.44 -4.44
CA GLU A 385 -21.90 9.56 -3.63
C GLU A 385 -21.31 10.71 -4.48
N ALA A 386 -20.97 10.43 -5.73
CA ALA A 386 -20.45 11.38 -6.70
C ALA A 386 -21.50 11.87 -7.72
N ALA A 387 -22.76 11.43 -7.59
CA ALA A 387 -23.82 11.81 -8.51
C ALA A 387 -24.16 13.30 -8.42
N PHE A 388 -24.65 13.87 -9.52
CA PHE A 388 -25.05 15.27 -9.59
C PHE A 388 -26.15 15.48 -10.62
N ALA A 389 -26.84 16.62 -10.56
CA ALA A 389 -27.92 16.91 -11.50
C ALA A 389 -27.33 17.22 -12.88
N THR A 390 -27.91 16.65 -13.94
CA THR A 390 -27.43 16.90 -15.30
C THR A 390 -27.55 18.37 -15.75
N SER A 391 -28.36 19.17 -15.04
CA SER A 391 -28.44 20.62 -15.22
C SER A 391 -27.22 21.39 -14.71
N GLU A 392 -26.36 20.75 -13.90
CA GLU A 392 -25.09 21.34 -13.45
C GLU A 392 -24.01 21.18 -14.53
N GLU A 393 -24.13 21.94 -15.62
CA GLU A 393 -23.23 21.85 -16.78
C GLU A 393 -21.76 22.15 -16.44
N ASP A 394 -21.54 22.97 -15.40
CA ASP A 394 -20.21 23.35 -14.91
C ASP A 394 -19.68 22.46 -13.78
N HIS A 395 -20.37 21.36 -13.45
CA HIS A 395 -19.92 20.45 -12.40
C HIS A 395 -18.52 19.89 -12.69
N VAL A 396 -17.68 19.79 -11.66
CA VAL A 396 -16.36 19.14 -11.71
C VAL A 396 -16.24 18.21 -10.51
N PRO A 397 -15.78 16.95 -10.69
CA PRO A 397 -15.72 15.98 -9.60
C PRO A 397 -14.83 16.43 -8.44
N ALA A 398 -15.30 16.22 -7.20
CA ALA A 398 -14.52 16.43 -5.98
C ALA A 398 -13.77 15.17 -5.53
N LEU A 399 -14.17 14.02 -6.05
CA LEU A 399 -13.57 12.70 -5.86
C LEU A 399 -13.31 12.07 -7.21
N GLY A 400 -12.47 11.05 -7.23
CA GLY A 400 -12.21 10.34 -8.45
C GLY A 400 -11.33 9.11 -8.31
N THR A 401 -11.67 8.07 -9.06
CA THR A 401 -10.85 6.88 -9.21
C THR A 401 -9.79 7.09 -10.30
N ALA A 402 -8.52 6.87 -9.95
CA ALA A 402 -7.38 7.02 -10.86
C ALA A 402 -7.61 6.27 -12.18
N GLY A 403 -7.46 6.97 -13.31
CA GLY A 403 -7.69 6.44 -14.64
C GLY A 403 -9.15 6.55 -15.12
N PHE A 404 -10.13 6.52 -14.22
CA PHE A 404 -11.55 6.66 -14.57
C PHE A 404 -12.04 8.10 -14.49
N SER A 405 -11.41 8.95 -13.69
CA SER A 405 -11.83 10.34 -13.53
C SER A 405 -11.25 11.26 -14.59
N ALA A 406 -12.10 12.14 -15.12
CA ALA A 406 -11.74 13.15 -16.10
C ALA A 406 -11.06 14.36 -15.43
N LEU A 407 -9.89 14.14 -14.81
CA LEU A 407 -9.25 15.09 -13.89
C LEU A 407 -8.89 16.46 -14.52
N CYS A 408 -8.89 16.61 -15.84
CA CYS A 408 -8.78 17.92 -16.48
C CYS A 408 -9.73 18.05 -17.68
N GLY A 409 -10.60 19.05 -17.66
CA GLY A 409 -11.26 19.61 -18.85
C GLY A 409 -12.67 19.13 -19.17
N ARG A 410 -13.18 18.08 -18.53
CA ARG A 410 -14.58 17.64 -18.70
C ARG A 410 -15.46 18.19 -17.57
N ARG A 411 -16.69 18.55 -17.92
CA ARG A 411 -17.71 19.09 -17.02
C ARG A 411 -19.07 18.49 -17.32
N GLY A 412 -19.98 18.55 -16.36
CA GLY A 412 -21.35 18.07 -16.53
C GLY A 412 -21.41 16.63 -17.08
N ARG A 413 -22.33 16.36 -18.01
CA ARG A 413 -22.52 15.02 -18.61
C ARG A 413 -21.28 14.41 -19.26
N ALA A 414 -20.32 15.24 -19.70
CA ALA A 414 -19.10 14.74 -20.33
C ALA A 414 -18.21 13.94 -19.35
N ILE A 415 -18.46 14.06 -18.04
CA ILE A 415 -17.80 13.23 -17.02
C ILE A 415 -18.17 11.76 -17.21
N ASP A 416 -19.47 11.43 -17.30
CA ASP A 416 -19.92 10.05 -17.48
C ASP A 416 -19.47 9.44 -18.81
N HIS A 417 -19.45 10.23 -19.88
CA HIS A 417 -18.94 9.77 -21.17
C HIS A 417 -17.47 9.37 -21.09
N TYR A 418 -16.66 10.15 -20.39
CA TYR A 418 -15.26 9.83 -20.15
C TYR A 418 -15.11 8.57 -19.27
N CYS A 419 -15.86 8.48 -18.17
CA CYS A 419 -15.80 7.31 -17.28
C CYS A 419 -16.22 6.02 -18.01
N LEU A 420 -17.26 6.10 -18.85
CA LEU A 420 -17.70 5.01 -19.71
C LEU A 420 -16.64 4.61 -20.74
N ALA A 421 -16.01 5.58 -21.41
CA ALA A 421 -14.89 5.30 -22.32
C ALA A 421 -13.71 4.64 -21.60
N ALA A 422 -13.37 5.11 -20.39
CA ALA A 422 -12.34 4.52 -19.56
C ALA A 422 -12.69 3.08 -19.16
N LEU A 423 -13.95 2.81 -18.80
CA LEU A 423 -14.46 1.47 -18.47
C LEU A 423 -14.40 0.52 -19.67
N LYS A 424 -14.81 0.98 -20.85
CA LYS A 424 -14.69 0.22 -22.10
C LYS A 424 -13.24 -0.20 -22.34
N ALA A 425 -12.30 0.73 -22.29
CA ALA A 425 -10.88 0.42 -22.51
C ALA A 425 -10.34 -0.51 -21.42
N ALA A 426 -10.64 -0.25 -20.15
CA ALA A 426 -10.12 -1.02 -19.03
C ALA A 426 -10.65 -2.47 -19.01
N LEU A 427 -11.90 -2.71 -19.43
CA LEU A 427 -12.48 -4.06 -19.47
C LEU A 427 -11.77 -4.98 -20.46
N PHE A 428 -11.17 -4.44 -21.53
CA PHE A 428 -10.35 -5.21 -22.47
C PHE A 428 -8.87 -5.21 -22.12
N PHE A 429 -8.36 -4.13 -21.51
CA PHE A 429 -6.97 -4.04 -21.07
C PHE A 429 -6.84 -3.12 -19.85
N PRO A 430 -6.74 -3.66 -18.61
CA PRO A 430 -6.90 -2.90 -17.35
C PRO A 430 -5.63 -2.14 -16.93
N PHE A 431 -5.27 -1.13 -17.73
CA PHE A 431 -4.08 -0.28 -17.57
C PHE A 431 -4.42 1.20 -17.30
N GLU A 432 -5.63 1.45 -16.80
CA GLU A 432 -6.16 2.79 -16.55
C GLU A 432 -5.29 3.62 -15.59
N LYS A 433 -4.64 2.99 -14.61
CA LYS A 433 -3.77 3.68 -13.65
C LYS A 433 -2.46 4.13 -14.27
N VAL A 434 -1.90 3.33 -15.18
CA VAL A 434 -0.72 3.72 -15.96
C VAL A 434 -1.08 4.91 -16.87
N ARG A 435 -2.27 4.86 -17.50
CA ARG A 435 -2.82 5.99 -18.27
C ARG A 435 -3.07 7.24 -17.41
N ALA A 436 -3.38 7.08 -16.12
CA ALA A 436 -3.53 8.19 -15.19
C ALA A 436 -2.21 8.91 -14.91
N LEU A 437 -1.09 8.18 -14.93
CA LEU A 437 0.27 8.73 -14.80
C LEU A 437 0.76 9.37 -16.10
N ASP A 438 0.46 8.73 -17.24
CA ASP A 438 0.80 9.25 -18.57
C ASP A 438 -0.34 9.03 -19.55
N ARG A 439 -0.98 10.14 -19.96
CA ARG A 439 -2.11 10.12 -20.89
C ARG A 439 -1.73 9.59 -22.27
N SER A 440 -0.45 9.65 -22.67
CA SER A 440 0.01 9.13 -23.96
C SER A 440 -0.21 7.62 -24.10
N LYS A 441 -0.29 6.90 -22.98
CA LYS A 441 -0.57 5.45 -22.93
C LYS A 441 -1.98 5.07 -23.38
N ALA A 442 -2.90 6.02 -23.47
CA ALA A 442 -4.23 5.78 -24.01
C ALA A 442 -4.19 5.22 -25.44
N ALA A 443 -3.33 5.75 -26.31
CA ALA A 443 -3.23 5.26 -27.68
C ALA A 443 -2.72 3.82 -27.73
N GLU A 444 -1.68 3.50 -26.97
CA GLU A 444 -1.11 2.15 -26.89
C GLU A 444 -2.13 1.14 -26.35
N GLN A 445 -2.92 1.53 -25.35
CA GLN A 445 -4.00 0.72 -24.81
C GLN A 445 -5.04 0.40 -25.89
N LEU A 446 -5.50 1.40 -26.66
CA LEU A 446 -6.51 1.20 -27.70
C LEU A 446 -5.98 0.43 -28.90
N ASP A 447 -4.72 0.63 -29.28
CA ASP A 447 -4.09 -0.11 -30.38
C ASP A 447 -3.94 -1.61 -30.01
N PHE A 448 -3.55 -1.91 -28.77
CA PHE A 448 -3.54 -3.29 -28.25
C PHE A 448 -4.93 -3.94 -28.29
N ILE A 449 -5.96 -3.20 -27.85
CA ILE A 449 -7.33 -3.69 -27.85
C ILE A 449 -7.80 -4.01 -29.27
N ALA A 450 -7.52 -3.12 -30.24
CA ALA A 450 -7.90 -3.30 -31.63
C ALA A 450 -7.21 -4.51 -32.29
N GLU A 451 -5.96 -4.80 -31.91
CA GLU A 451 -5.21 -5.93 -32.45
C GLU A 451 -5.71 -7.28 -31.92
N ARG A 452 -6.11 -7.34 -30.65
CA ARG A 452 -6.35 -8.62 -29.94
C ARG A 452 -7.81 -9.03 -29.88
N PHE A 453 -8.73 -8.07 -29.81
CA PHE A 453 -10.15 -8.35 -29.59
C PHE A 453 -10.97 -8.06 -30.86
N PRO A 454 -11.78 -9.03 -31.34
CA PRO A 454 -12.62 -8.82 -32.52
C PRO A 454 -13.82 -7.92 -32.19
N LEU A 455 -13.62 -6.60 -32.33
CA LEU A 455 -14.62 -5.58 -32.00
C LEU A 455 -15.44 -5.15 -33.24
N PRO A 456 -16.71 -4.73 -33.05
CA PRO A 456 -17.49 -4.11 -34.12
C PRO A 456 -16.79 -2.88 -34.71
N ALA A 457 -16.95 -2.68 -36.02
CA ALA A 457 -16.40 -1.51 -36.70
C ALA A 457 -16.87 -0.21 -36.04
N GLY A 458 -15.92 0.70 -35.77
CA GLY A 458 -16.19 1.99 -35.12
C GLY A 458 -16.37 1.95 -33.61
N PHE A 459 -16.30 0.79 -32.95
CA PHE A 459 -16.48 0.67 -31.50
C PHE A 459 -15.49 1.54 -30.70
N LEU A 460 -14.22 1.59 -31.14
CA LEU A 460 -13.16 2.33 -30.44
C LEU A 460 -13.12 3.83 -30.79
N ASP A 461 -13.83 4.29 -31.82
CA ASP A 461 -13.81 5.70 -32.24
C ASP A 461 -14.29 6.66 -31.14
N PRO A 462 -15.47 6.45 -30.51
CA PRO A 462 -15.89 7.29 -29.40
C PRO A 462 -14.96 7.16 -28.18
N VAL A 463 -14.43 5.95 -27.91
CA VAL A 463 -13.49 5.73 -26.81
C VAL A 463 -12.21 6.54 -27.02
N ARG A 464 -11.67 6.54 -28.24
CA ARG A 464 -10.50 7.31 -28.63
C ARG A 464 -10.73 8.81 -28.46
N ARG A 465 -11.89 9.32 -28.93
CA ARG A 465 -12.26 10.74 -28.80
C ARG A 465 -12.34 11.17 -27.34
N GLU A 466 -12.92 10.35 -26.47
CA GLU A 466 -13.07 10.70 -25.05
C GLU A 466 -11.73 10.64 -24.28
N LEU A 467 -10.93 9.59 -24.50
CA LEU A 467 -9.70 9.35 -23.74
C LEU A 467 -8.49 10.14 -24.24
N ILE A 468 -8.42 10.42 -25.54
CA ILE A 468 -7.26 11.10 -26.17
C ILE A 468 -7.60 12.55 -26.54
N GLY A 469 -8.83 12.82 -27.01
CA GLY A 469 -9.21 14.10 -27.59
C GLY A 469 -8.81 14.24 -29.08
N ASP A 470 -9.11 15.40 -29.66
CA ASP A 470 -8.79 15.72 -31.07
C ASP A 470 -7.34 16.19 -31.26
N GLU A 471 -6.72 16.74 -30.20
CA GLU A 471 -5.28 17.04 -30.13
C GLU A 471 -4.59 15.90 -29.40
N ALA A 472 -3.89 15.02 -30.13
CA ALA A 472 -3.09 13.97 -29.51
C ALA A 472 -2.08 14.60 -28.53
N PRO A 473 -2.00 14.14 -27.26
CA PRO A 473 -1.00 14.67 -26.33
C PRO A 473 0.39 14.54 -26.95
N ALA A 474 1.17 15.64 -26.93
CA ALA A 474 2.56 15.68 -27.38
C ALA A 474 3.51 14.92 -26.41
N GLY A 475 3.10 13.76 -25.92
CA GLY A 475 3.90 12.89 -25.07
C GLY A 475 4.91 12.12 -25.91
N VAL A 476 6.15 12.06 -25.45
CA VAL A 476 7.18 11.20 -26.06
C VAL A 476 6.82 9.76 -25.72
N ARG A 477 6.38 8.99 -26.72
CA ARG A 477 6.19 7.54 -26.55
C ARG A 477 7.54 6.91 -26.22
N ARG A 478 7.74 6.50 -24.97
CA ARG A 478 8.91 5.75 -24.54
C ARG A 478 8.62 4.27 -24.63
N ARG A 479 9.45 3.58 -25.41
CA ARG A 479 9.51 2.13 -25.46
C ARG A 479 10.84 1.69 -24.87
N MET A 480 10.79 0.64 -24.08
CA MET A 480 11.97 -0.04 -23.60
C MET A 480 12.55 -0.94 -24.70
N ALA A 481 11.69 -1.57 -25.51
CA ALA A 481 12.06 -2.35 -26.70
C ALA A 481 13.16 -3.40 -26.44
N LEU A 482 13.19 -4.02 -25.25
CA LEU A 482 14.25 -4.96 -24.85
C LEU A 482 14.31 -6.19 -25.76
N GLU A 483 13.20 -6.56 -26.40
CA GLU A 483 13.12 -7.67 -27.33
C GLU A 483 13.92 -7.44 -28.63
N THR A 484 14.21 -6.18 -28.98
CA THR A 484 14.83 -5.80 -30.27
C THR A 484 16.34 -6.06 -30.36
N GLY A 485 16.98 -6.45 -29.25
CA GLY A 485 18.37 -6.93 -29.23
C GLY A 485 19.25 -6.26 -28.18
N PRO A 486 20.53 -6.65 -28.09
CA PRO A 486 21.44 -6.21 -27.02
C PRO A 486 21.71 -4.70 -26.93
N ASP A 487 21.68 -3.98 -28.05
CA ASP A 487 21.89 -2.52 -28.06
C ASP A 487 20.73 -1.74 -27.46
N ALA A 488 19.49 -2.04 -27.88
CA ALA A 488 18.28 -1.45 -27.32
C ALA A 488 18.17 -1.73 -25.81
N ARG A 489 18.55 -2.94 -25.42
CA ARG A 489 18.68 -3.39 -24.03
C ARG A 489 19.65 -2.53 -23.20
N ARG A 490 20.86 -2.29 -23.71
CA ARG A 490 21.82 -1.38 -23.06
C ARG A 490 21.29 0.05 -22.97
N ALA A 491 20.66 0.55 -24.03
CA ALA A 491 20.09 1.89 -24.06
C ALA A 491 18.95 2.05 -23.03
N ALA A 492 18.09 1.04 -22.90
CA ALA A 492 17.04 1.01 -21.89
C ALA A 492 17.60 1.02 -20.47
N ALA A 493 18.61 0.20 -20.19
CA ALA A 493 19.28 0.18 -18.89
C ALA A 493 19.93 1.52 -18.55
N ALA A 494 20.64 2.14 -19.50
CA ALA A 494 21.24 3.46 -19.32
C ALA A 494 20.19 4.55 -19.09
N SER A 495 19.04 4.46 -19.78
CA SER A 495 17.92 5.35 -19.58
C SER A 495 17.33 5.21 -18.17
N MET A 496 17.07 3.98 -17.70
CA MET A 496 16.59 3.73 -16.33
C MET A 496 17.56 4.25 -15.26
N ALA A 497 18.86 3.98 -15.42
CA ALA A 497 19.88 4.48 -14.51
C ALA A 497 19.93 6.02 -14.48
N SER A 498 19.73 6.66 -15.63
CA SER A 498 19.65 8.13 -15.72
C SER A 498 18.40 8.68 -15.03
N ALA A 499 17.24 8.01 -15.15
CA ALA A 499 16.02 8.39 -14.45
C ALA A 499 16.19 8.30 -12.92
N ILE A 500 16.83 7.23 -12.43
CA ILE A 500 17.17 7.05 -11.02
C ILE A 500 18.10 8.18 -10.56
N ALA A 501 19.19 8.43 -11.28
CA ALA A 501 20.15 9.47 -10.93
C ALA A 501 19.52 10.88 -10.91
N ALA A 502 18.65 11.18 -11.89
CA ALA A 502 17.95 12.46 -11.98
C ALA A 502 16.96 12.71 -10.83
N SER A 503 16.47 11.65 -10.19
CA SER A 503 15.52 11.73 -9.07
C SER A 503 16.16 11.93 -7.69
N ALA A 504 17.50 11.88 -7.60
CA ALA A 504 18.22 11.97 -6.34
C ALA A 504 18.19 13.39 -5.75
N ASP A 505 17.94 13.51 -4.45
CA ASP A 505 18.05 14.76 -3.69
C ASP A 505 18.91 14.55 -2.44
N VAL A 506 20.18 14.93 -2.53
CA VAL A 506 21.16 14.79 -1.44
C VAL A 506 20.91 15.74 -0.26
N HIS A 507 20.04 16.74 -0.42
CA HIS A 507 19.73 17.71 0.63
C HIS A 507 18.62 17.22 1.57
N ARG A 508 17.90 16.16 1.17
CA ARG A 508 16.88 15.53 2.02
C ARG A 508 17.51 14.61 3.04
N THR A 509 17.05 14.69 4.28
CA THR A 509 17.48 13.78 5.35
C THR A 509 16.55 12.59 5.53
N ASP A 510 15.34 12.63 4.97
CA ASP A 510 14.34 11.59 5.12
C ASP A 510 14.45 10.49 4.03
N ARG A 511 14.92 10.85 2.83
CA ARG A 511 15.18 9.94 1.71
C ARG A 511 16.13 10.57 0.69
N LEU A 512 16.94 9.76 0.01
CA LEU A 512 17.77 10.20 -1.12
C LEU A 512 17.01 10.13 -2.45
N PHE A 513 16.27 9.06 -2.67
CA PHE A 513 15.49 8.82 -3.88
C PHE A 513 14.00 8.67 -3.52
N PRO A 514 13.07 9.01 -4.41
CA PRO A 514 11.67 8.67 -4.26
C PRO A 514 11.46 7.16 -4.46
N GLY A 515 10.58 6.56 -3.66
CA GLY A 515 10.21 5.15 -3.74
C GLY A 515 8.75 4.94 -3.38
N ASP A 516 8.35 3.71 -3.10
CA ASP A 516 7.00 3.39 -2.62
C ASP A 516 6.69 4.06 -1.27
N SER A 517 5.42 4.33 -1.01
CA SER A 517 4.89 4.77 0.28
C SER A 517 5.40 4.01 1.52
N GLU A 518 5.80 2.74 1.37
CA GLU A 518 6.43 1.95 2.43
C GLU A 518 7.66 2.63 3.04
N LEU A 519 8.42 3.43 2.26
CA LEU A 519 9.61 4.16 2.73
C LEU A 519 9.30 5.12 3.89
N PHE A 520 8.06 5.65 3.98
CA PHE A 520 7.68 6.55 5.09
C PHE A 520 7.45 5.79 6.40
N ARG A 521 7.35 4.45 6.35
CA ARG A 521 7.30 3.58 7.54
C ARG A 521 8.65 2.99 7.89
N THR A 522 9.44 2.60 6.89
CA THR A 522 10.71 1.89 7.08
C THR A 522 11.94 2.81 7.11
N GLY A 523 11.81 4.02 6.56
CA GLY A 523 12.89 4.99 6.38
C GLY A 523 13.50 4.95 4.97
N GLY A 524 14.02 6.08 4.51
CA GLY A 524 14.53 6.23 3.13
C GLY A 524 15.87 5.53 2.83
N ALA A 525 16.46 4.81 3.78
CA ALA A 525 17.77 4.16 3.62
C ALA A 525 17.70 2.65 3.32
N GLY A 526 16.56 2.00 3.56
CA GLY A 526 16.43 0.53 3.49
C GLY A 526 16.71 -0.08 2.11
N PHE A 527 16.80 -1.41 2.05
CA PHE A 527 17.18 -2.13 0.83
C PHE A 527 16.01 -2.35 -0.14
N ALA A 528 14.79 -2.62 0.33
CA ALA A 528 13.63 -2.81 -0.55
C ALA A 528 13.13 -1.49 -1.15
N HIS A 529 12.93 -0.47 -0.31
CA HIS A 529 12.21 0.77 -0.66
C HIS A 529 13.05 2.04 -0.56
N GLY A 530 14.36 1.92 -0.28
CA GLY A 530 15.23 3.04 0.02
C GLY A 530 16.56 3.02 -0.73
N ALA A 531 17.45 3.92 -0.32
CA ALA A 531 18.71 4.18 -1.01
C ALA A 531 19.62 2.96 -1.13
N ALA A 532 19.70 2.09 -0.11
CA ALA A 532 20.63 0.95 -0.16
C ALA A 532 20.36 0.04 -1.38
N GLY A 533 19.11 -0.37 -1.63
CA GLY A 533 18.81 -1.25 -2.76
C GLY A 533 18.97 -0.58 -4.12
N ILE A 534 18.69 0.73 -4.19
CA ILE A 534 18.86 1.51 -5.43
C ILE A 534 20.35 1.62 -5.78
N LEU A 535 21.20 1.94 -4.80
CA LEU A 535 22.63 2.06 -5.02
C LEU A 535 23.28 0.71 -5.33
N TRP A 536 22.82 -0.36 -4.66
CA TRP A 536 23.23 -1.72 -4.97
C TRP A 536 22.82 -2.12 -6.40
N ALA A 537 21.60 -1.78 -6.82
CA ALA A 537 21.10 -2.06 -8.16
C ALA A 537 21.92 -1.35 -9.25
N LEU A 538 22.28 -0.08 -9.03
CA LEU A 538 23.13 0.69 -9.95
C LEU A 538 24.52 0.06 -10.08
N ASP A 539 25.20 -0.19 -8.97
CA ASP A 539 26.57 -0.74 -8.97
C ASP A 539 26.64 -2.14 -9.58
N THR A 540 25.72 -3.03 -9.15
CA THR A 540 25.60 -4.40 -9.69
C THR A 540 25.26 -4.42 -11.18
N SER A 541 24.56 -3.40 -11.67
CA SER A 541 24.23 -3.23 -13.09
C SER A 541 25.35 -2.54 -13.89
N GLY A 542 26.51 -2.25 -13.28
CA GLY A 542 27.64 -1.60 -13.92
C GLY A 542 27.50 -0.09 -14.11
N PHE A 543 26.55 0.56 -13.42
CA PHE A 543 26.37 2.01 -13.44
C PHE A 543 27.07 2.68 -12.24
N PRO A 544 27.61 3.89 -12.42
CA PRO A 544 28.37 4.54 -11.36
C PRO A 544 27.48 4.98 -10.19
N VAL A 545 27.95 4.69 -8.97
CA VAL A 545 27.39 5.28 -7.74
C VAL A 545 28.21 6.52 -7.35
N LEU A 546 27.59 7.69 -7.38
CA LEU A 546 28.24 8.96 -7.03
C LEU A 546 28.72 8.99 -5.57
N PRO A 547 29.88 9.61 -5.27
CA PRO A 547 30.40 9.71 -3.89
C PRO A 547 29.40 10.31 -2.90
N ALA A 548 28.70 11.39 -3.29
CA ALA A 548 27.69 12.03 -2.46
C ALA A 548 26.54 11.08 -2.06
N HIS A 549 26.18 10.10 -2.89
CA HIS A 549 25.15 9.12 -2.56
C HIS A 549 25.64 8.11 -1.52
N ARG A 550 26.93 7.74 -1.58
CA ARG A 550 27.57 6.84 -0.60
C ARG A 550 27.67 7.53 0.76
N GLU A 551 28.10 8.79 0.76
CA GLU A 551 28.16 9.64 1.96
C GLU A 551 26.77 9.81 2.59
N TRP A 552 25.75 10.06 1.76
CA TRP A 552 24.37 10.14 2.24
C TRP A 552 23.91 8.85 2.92
N LEU A 553 24.17 7.68 2.31
CA LEU A 553 23.78 6.39 2.90
C LEU A 553 24.52 6.13 4.22
N ALA A 554 25.82 6.47 4.29
CA ALA A 554 26.61 6.33 5.51
C ALA A 554 26.09 7.22 6.64
N GLU A 555 25.66 8.45 6.34
CA GLU A 555 25.04 9.34 7.33
C GLU A 555 23.67 8.82 7.76
N ALA A 556 22.83 8.38 6.83
CA ALA A 556 21.51 7.81 7.13
C ALA A 556 21.61 6.53 7.98
N ALA A 557 22.72 5.78 7.89
CA ALA A 557 22.99 4.60 8.72
C ALA A 557 23.30 4.93 10.20
N ARG A 558 23.55 6.20 10.54
CA ARG A 558 23.84 6.65 11.92
C ARG A 558 22.59 6.83 12.79
N VAL A 559 21.40 6.60 12.22
CA VAL A 559 20.13 6.70 12.97
C VAL A 559 20.17 5.83 14.24
N PRO A 560 19.80 6.38 15.42
CA PRO A 560 19.75 5.61 16.65
C PRO A 560 18.73 4.47 16.56
N ARG A 561 19.15 3.24 16.88
CA ARG A 561 18.32 2.02 16.89
C ARG A 561 17.58 1.77 15.57
N PRO A 562 18.29 1.43 14.48
CA PRO A 562 17.66 1.11 13.21
C PRO A 562 16.73 -0.11 13.34
N ARG A 563 15.76 -0.24 12.42
CA ARG A 563 14.99 -1.48 12.26
C ARG A 563 15.94 -2.64 11.96
N GLN A 564 15.54 -3.84 12.36
CA GLN A 564 16.27 -5.06 12.06
C GLN A 564 15.60 -5.75 10.88
N GLY A 565 16.40 -6.45 10.07
CA GLY A 565 15.95 -7.01 8.79
C GLY A 565 16.94 -6.74 7.67
N PHE A 566 16.91 -7.58 6.64
CA PHE A 566 17.75 -7.39 5.47
C PHE A 566 17.13 -6.39 4.50
N TYR A 567 15.85 -6.52 4.19
CA TYR A 567 15.19 -5.68 3.19
C TYR A 567 14.71 -4.32 3.74
N ASP A 568 14.35 -4.24 5.02
CA ASP A 568 13.78 -3.03 5.63
C ASP A 568 14.62 -2.45 6.79
N GLY A 569 15.82 -2.99 7.01
CA GLY A 569 16.59 -2.71 8.22
C GLY A 569 18.11 -2.61 8.04
N ALA A 570 18.79 -2.60 9.19
CA ALA A 570 20.22 -2.37 9.32
C ALA A 570 21.09 -3.36 8.54
N HIS A 571 20.64 -4.62 8.40
CA HIS A 571 21.45 -5.66 7.77
C HIS A 571 21.62 -5.42 6.26
N GLY A 572 20.59 -4.99 5.54
CA GLY A 572 20.72 -4.63 4.13
C GLY A 572 21.51 -3.34 3.91
N ILE A 573 21.35 -2.37 4.81
CA ILE A 573 22.13 -1.13 4.77
C ILE A 573 23.63 -1.46 4.95
N ALA A 574 23.98 -2.29 5.94
CA ALA A 574 25.35 -2.72 6.18
C ALA A 574 25.92 -3.48 4.96
N HIS A 575 25.12 -4.39 4.39
CA HIS A 575 25.50 -5.15 3.19
C HIS A 575 25.92 -4.22 2.04
N VAL A 576 25.14 -3.18 1.78
CA VAL A 576 25.41 -2.23 0.70
C VAL A 576 26.57 -1.28 1.03
N LEU A 577 26.68 -0.82 2.28
CA LEU A 577 27.82 0.00 2.71
C LEU A 577 29.14 -0.74 2.45
N ASP A 578 29.23 -2.01 2.84
CA ASP A 578 30.44 -2.81 2.63
C ASP A 578 30.66 -3.19 1.15
N HIS A 579 29.59 -3.43 0.40
CA HIS A 579 29.64 -3.63 -1.05
C HIS A 579 30.24 -2.41 -1.78
N LEU A 580 29.85 -1.19 -1.38
CA LEU A 580 30.33 0.08 -1.94
C LEU A 580 31.68 0.55 -1.35
N GLY A 581 32.33 -0.28 -0.51
CA GLY A 581 33.66 -0.02 0.06
C GLY A 581 33.68 0.77 1.37
N SER A 582 32.53 1.04 1.99
CA SER A 582 32.40 1.70 3.31
C SER A 582 32.39 0.69 4.46
N THR A 583 33.39 -0.21 4.50
CA THR A 583 33.45 -1.33 5.45
C THR A 583 33.36 -0.91 6.92
N SER A 584 34.06 0.16 7.34
CA SER A 584 34.00 0.64 8.73
C SER A 584 32.59 1.08 9.14
N ALA A 585 31.85 1.75 8.24
CA ALA A 585 30.47 2.16 8.51
C ALA A 585 29.53 0.95 8.60
N ALA A 586 29.78 -0.10 7.80
CA ALA A 586 29.03 -1.35 7.88
C ALA A 586 29.30 -2.08 9.21
N GLU A 587 30.57 -2.15 9.65
CA GLU A 587 30.94 -2.74 10.93
C GLU A 587 30.29 -2.01 12.11
N GLU A 588 30.42 -0.67 12.18
CA GLU A 588 29.76 0.13 13.22
C GLU A 588 28.24 -0.07 13.26
N LEU A 589 27.60 -0.21 12.10
CA LEU A 589 26.17 -0.46 12.03
C LEU A 589 25.80 -1.85 12.56
N LEU A 590 26.55 -2.89 12.20
CA LEU A 590 26.35 -4.25 12.71
C LEU A 590 26.57 -4.34 14.22
N ASP A 591 27.58 -3.62 14.75
CA ASP A 591 27.85 -3.52 16.18
C ASP A 591 26.63 -2.96 16.93
N ARG A 592 26.03 -1.87 16.41
CA ARG A 592 24.81 -1.28 16.97
C ARG A 592 23.58 -2.17 16.81
N ALA A 593 23.53 -2.99 15.77
CA ALA A 593 22.42 -3.89 15.47
C ALA A 593 22.47 -5.21 16.27
N ALA A 594 23.63 -5.61 16.78
CA ALA A 594 23.83 -6.93 17.40
C ALA A 594 22.81 -7.27 18.51
N GLU A 595 22.64 -6.39 19.49
CA GLU A 595 21.69 -6.60 20.60
C GLU A 595 20.22 -6.55 20.13
N PRO A 596 19.76 -5.51 19.39
CA PRO A 596 18.42 -5.51 18.81
C PRO A 596 18.09 -6.74 17.94
N SER A 597 19.04 -7.24 17.14
CA SER A 597 18.82 -8.41 16.26
C SER A 597 18.53 -9.69 17.05
N ARG A 598 19.02 -9.82 18.28
CA ARG A 598 18.70 -10.96 19.17
C ARG A 598 17.23 -10.96 19.63
N GLN A 599 16.52 -9.83 19.49
CA GLN A 599 15.11 -9.69 19.84
C GLN A 599 14.16 -10.00 18.68
N VAL A 600 14.67 -10.15 17.45
CA VAL A 600 13.86 -10.46 16.27
C VAL A 600 13.26 -11.87 16.40
N ARG A 601 12.00 -12.00 15.97
CA ARG A 601 11.24 -13.26 15.99
C ARG A 601 10.65 -13.63 14.62
N SER A 602 10.45 -12.68 13.72
CA SER A 602 10.05 -12.96 12.34
C SER A 602 11.04 -13.92 11.68
N ILE A 603 10.53 -14.92 10.94
CA ILE A 603 11.37 -15.98 10.35
C ILE A 603 11.91 -15.61 8.96
N GLY A 604 11.24 -14.69 8.27
CA GLY A 604 11.40 -14.44 6.84
C GLY A 604 12.74 -13.85 6.42
N LEU A 605 12.95 -13.79 5.10
CA LEU A 605 14.11 -13.16 4.46
C LEU A 605 14.03 -11.62 4.50
N TYR A 606 12.83 -11.05 4.45
CA TYR A 606 12.61 -9.60 4.37
C TYR A 606 13.04 -8.87 5.64
N ASP A 607 12.33 -9.12 6.73
CA ASP A 607 12.45 -8.46 8.04
C ASP A 607 12.94 -9.41 9.15
N GLY A 608 13.28 -10.65 8.80
CA GLY A 608 13.42 -11.74 9.77
C GLY A 608 14.79 -12.38 9.89
N LEU A 609 14.83 -13.41 10.74
CA LEU A 609 16.03 -14.15 11.13
C LEU A 609 16.74 -14.79 9.92
N ALA A 610 16.02 -15.26 8.90
CA ALA A 610 16.66 -15.84 7.72
C ALA A 610 17.51 -14.80 6.97
N GLY A 611 17.00 -13.58 6.79
CA GLY A 611 17.75 -12.49 6.14
C GLY A 611 18.92 -12.00 6.98
N ILE A 612 18.74 -11.90 8.30
CA ILE A 612 19.81 -11.57 9.25
C ILE A 612 20.92 -12.64 9.20
N GLY A 613 20.54 -13.92 9.26
CA GLY A 613 21.47 -15.05 9.23
C GLY A 613 22.25 -15.14 7.91
N LEU A 614 21.58 -14.94 6.77
CA LEU A 614 22.23 -14.87 5.46
C LEU A 614 23.26 -13.74 5.38
N ASN A 615 22.93 -12.57 5.94
CA ASN A 615 23.86 -11.46 5.95
C ASN A 615 25.08 -11.72 6.86
N TYR A 616 24.87 -12.34 8.03
CA TYR A 616 25.99 -12.76 8.87
C TYR A 616 26.88 -13.81 8.19
N LEU A 617 26.30 -14.79 7.48
CA LEU A 617 27.07 -15.74 6.66
C LEU A 617 27.86 -15.02 5.56
N HIS A 618 27.27 -14.01 4.92
CA HIS A 618 27.95 -13.20 3.93
C HIS A 618 29.17 -12.48 4.52
N PHE A 619 28.99 -11.75 5.63
CA PHE A 619 30.09 -11.03 6.29
C PHE A 619 31.15 -11.96 6.86
N LYS A 620 30.75 -13.11 7.42
CA LYS A 620 31.67 -14.17 7.86
C LYS A 620 32.64 -14.56 6.73
N ARG A 621 32.10 -14.88 5.55
CA ARG A 621 32.90 -15.28 4.38
C ARG A 621 33.72 -14.12 3.84
N ARG A 622 33.11 -12.95 3.67
CA ARG A 622 33.74 -11.77 3.07
C ARG A 622 34.89 -11.20 3.90
N TRP A 623 34.73 -11.17 5.23
CA TRP A 623 35.75 -10.67 6.15
C TRP A 623 36.66 -11.77 6.72
N GLY A 624 36.42 -13.04 6.39
CA GLY A 624 37.23 -14.17 6.88
C GLY A 624 37.23 -14.28 8.41
N THR A 625 36.09 -14.02 9.06
CA THR A 625 35.98 -13.91 10.52
C THR A 625 35.08 -14.98 11.11
N THR A 626 35.25 -15.31 12.39
CA THR A 626 34.36 -16.19 13.18
C THR A 626 33.41 -15.40 14.08
N ARG A 627 33.48 -14.07 14.03
CA ARG A 627 32.74 -13.13 14.90
C ARG A 627 31.24 -13.41 14.97
N PHE A 628 30.63 -13.89 13.88
CA PHE A 628 29.19 -14.10 13.76
C PHE A 628 28.75 -15.54 14.02
N ASP A 629 29.67 -16.45 14.36
CA ASP A 629 29.37 -17.88 14.44
C ASP A 629 28.35 -18.21 15.53
N GLY A 630 28.35 -17.46 16.63
CA GLY A 630 27.37 -17.61 17.73
C GLY A 630 25.96 -17.20 17.28
N GLU A 631 25.83 -16.03 16.66
CA GLU A 631 24.58 -15.49 16.13
C GLU A 631 24.00 -16.39 15.03
N ILE A 632 24.82 -16.85 14.09
CA ILE A 632 24.40 -17.78 13.03
C ILE A 632 23.85 -19.08 13.64
N THR A 633 24.51 -19.60 14.67
CA THR A 633 24.08 -20.84 15.34
C THR A 633 22.75 -20.64 16.08
N ALA A 634 22.61 -19.54 16.83
CA ALA A 634 21.37 -19.22 17.54
C ALA A 634 20.18 -19.00 16.59
N ILE A 635 20.42 -18.37 15.44
CA ILE A 635 19.42 -18.20 14.37
C ILE A 635 19.00 -19.56 13.79
N ALA A 636 19.97 -20.42 13.46
CA ALA A 636 19.69 -21.75 12.92
C ALA A 636 18.89 -22.61 13.91
N GLU A 637 19.21 -22.56 15.20
CA GLU A 637 18.46 -23.29 16.23
C GLU A 637 17.03 -22.77 16.36
N SER A 638 16.86 -21.44 16.36
CA SER A 638 15.55 -20.79 16.46
C SER A 638 14.66 -21.12 15.27
N LEU A 639 15.18 -21.00 14.04
CA LEU A 639 14.44 -21.33 12.81
C LEU A 639 14.12 -22.83 12.71
N SER A 640 15.05 -23.71 13.10
CA SER A 640 14.80 -25.16 13.14
C SER A 640 13.69 -25.50 14.14
N ALA A 641 13.68 -24.85 15.30
CA ALA A 641 12.64 -25.04 16.31
C ALA A 641 11.27 -24.56 15.81
N ALA A 642 11.23 -23.40 15.13
CA ALA A 642 10.02 -22.86 14.52
C ALA A 642 9.43 -23.82 13.48
N LEU A 643 10.28 -24.32 12.57
CA LEU A 643 9.87 -25.24 11.51
C LEU A 643 9.31 -26.55 12.09
N ARG A 644 9.97 -27.14 13.10
CA ARG A 644 9.48 -28.37 13.77
C ARG A 644 8.18 -28.16 14.53
N ALA A 645 7.98 -26.98 15.11
CA ALA A 645 6.77 -26.64 15.84
C ALA A 645 5.60 -26.28 14.92
N ASP A 646 5.85 -26.23 13.61
CA ASP A 646 4.91 -25.81 12.59
C ASP A 646 4.20 -24.49 12.90
N ARG A 647 4.99 -23.52 13.37
CA ARG A 647 4.48 -22.18 13.70
C ARG A 647 5.61 -21.16 13.61
N PRO A 648 5.30 -19.91 13.23
CA PRO A 648 6.30 -18.85 13.34
C PRO A 648 6.76 -18.71 14.79
N LEU A 649 7.97 -18.20 15.01
CA LEU A 649 8.39 -17.77 16.34
C LEU A 649 7.50 -16.58 16.70
N THR A 650 6.52 -16.83 17.56
CA THR A 650 5.57 -15.82 18.01
C THR A 650 5.99 -15.35 19.40
N GLY A 651 5.97 -14.05 19.62
CA GLY A 651 5.93 -13.52 20.98
C GLY A 651 4.60 -13.88 21.65
N PRO A 652 4.46 -13.72 22.97
CA PRO A 652 3.15 -13.83 23.61
C PRO A 652 2.16 -12.84 22.97
N GLY A 653 1.20 -13.35 22.18
CA GLY A 653 0.05 -12.58 21.66
C GLY A 653 -0.01 -12.28 20.14
N ALA A 654 0.62 -13.07 19.26
CA ALA A 654 0.58 -12.85 17.79
C ALA A 654 -0.85 -12.79 17.22
N HIS A 655 -1.12 -11.79 16.37
CA HIS A 655 -2.46 -11.53 15.81
C HIS A 655 -2.70 -12.18 14.43
N SER A 656 -1.68 -12.78 13.82
CA SER A 656 -1.84 -13.67 12.66
C SER A 656 -1.04 -14.96 12.86
N PRO A 657 -1.70 -16.12 13.02
CA PRO A 657 -1.02 -17.39 13.22
C PRO A 657 -0.38 -17.97 11.95
N HIS A 658 -0.52 -17.32 10.78
CA HIS A 658 -0.13 -17.89 9.49
C HIS A 658 1.11 -17.22 8.89
N VAL A 659 2.13 -18.03 8.61
CA VAL A 659 3.28 -17.67 7.76
C VAL A 659 2.80 -17.56 6.32
N ARG A 660 3.16 -16.48 5.62
CA ARG A 660 2.89 -16.35 4.17
C ARG A 660 3.89 -17.19 3.40
N ALA A 661 3.45 -18.03 2.45
CA ALA A 661 4.34 -18.88 1.67
C ALA A 661 5.08 -18.11 0.56
N GLY A 662 6.39 -18.32 0.41
CA GLY A 662 7.22 -17.63 -0.57
C GLY A 662 8.60 -17.23 -0.05
N LEU A 663 9.36 -16.49 -0.86
CA LEU A 663 10.76 -16.17 -0.60
C LEU A 663 10.95 -15.14 0.51
N MET A 664 10.18 -14.04 0.48
CA MET A 664 10.46 -12.87 1.34
C MET A 664 9.94 -13.08 2.77
N HIS A 665 8.76 -13.66 2.90
CA HIS A 665 8.07 -13.80 4.20
C HIS A 665 7.83 -15.24 4.64
N GLY A 666 8.17 -16.22 3.78
CA GLY A 666 7.85 -17.63 3.98
C GLY A 666 9.04 -18.52 4.31
N TRP A 667 8.76 -19.82 4.33
CA TRP A 667 9.74 -20.84 4.67
C TRP A 667 10.78 -21.03 3.56
N SER A 668 10.51 -20.61 2.32
CA SER A 668 11.50 -20.67 1.25
C SER A 668 12.71 -19.77 1.54
N GLY A 669 12.51 -18.59 2.14
CA GLY A 669 13.61 -17.75 2.62
C GLY A 669 14.44 -18.41 3.72
N VAL A 670 13.78 -19.14 4.63
CA VAL A 670 14.43 -19.99 5.64
C VAL A 670 15.22 -21.12 4.98
N GLY A 671 14.65 -21.75 3.95
CA GLY A 671 15.31 -22.79 3.16
C GLY A 671 16.59 -22.29 2.50
N LEU A 672 16.57 -21.09 1.92
CA LEU A 672 17.77 -20.45 1.36
C LEU A 672 18.85 -20.24 2.42
N PHE A 673 18.49 -19.78 3.63
CA PHE A 673 19.44 -19.63 4.74
C PHE A 673 20.11 -20.97 5.10
N PHE A 674 19.33 -22.03 5.31
CA PHE A 674 19.88 -23.34 5.65
C PHE A 674 20.70 -23.96 4.53
N LEU A 675 20.37 -23.70 3.27
CA LEU A 675 21.17 -24.12 2.13
C LEU A 675 22.55 -23.45 2.14
N ARG A 676 22.61 -22.13 2.36
CA ARG A 676 23.88 -21.40 2.48
C ARG A 676 24.66 -21.79 3.73
N LEU A 677 23.97 -22.10 4.82
CA LEU A 677 24.60 -22.63 6.02
C LEU A 677 25.23 -24.01 5.78
N HIS A 678 24.58 -24.89 5.01
CA HIS A 678 25.13 -26.18 4.61
C HIS A 678 26.41 -26.02 3.78
N GLU A 679 26.45 -25.06 2.86
CA GLU A 679 27.65 -24.77 2.07
C GLU A 679 28.80 -24.20 2.94
N ASP A 680 28.49 -23.40 3.96
CA ASP A 680 29.49 -22.87 4.91
C ASP A 680 30.00 -23.95 5.87
N ARG A 681 29.08 -24.79 6.36
CA ARG A 681 29.29 -25.84 7.35
C ARG A 681 28.58 -27.10 6.88
N PRO A 682 29.27 -27.98 6.12
CA PRO A 682 28.67 -29.20 5.59
C PRO A 682 28.08 -30.10 6.68
N ASP A 683 26.75 -30.07 6.80
CA ASP A 683 25.96 -30.91 7.70
C ASP A 683 24.65 -31.26 6.99
N LYS A 684 24.38 -32.56 6.83
CA LYS A 684 23.16 -33.05 6.16
C LYS A 684 21.89 -32.53 6.83
N ARG A 685 21.90 -32.29 8.15
CA ARG A 685 20.74 -31.76 8.88
C ARG A 685 20.33 -30.36 8.40
N HIS A 686 21.29 -29.52 8.01
CA HIS A 686 20.99 -28.21 7.43
C HIS A 686 20.30 -28.36 6.07
N LEU A 687 20.81 -29.25 5.21
CA LEU A 687 20.20 -29.53 3.91
C LEU A 687 18.79 -30.13 4.04
N ASP A 688 18.59 -31.08 4.96
CA ASP A 688 17.28 -31.66 5.24
C ASP A 688 16.29 -30.59 5.75
N THR A 689 16.77 -29.65 6.57
CA THR A 689 15.96 -28.52 7.05
C THR A 689 15.61 -27.57 5.91
N ALA A 690 16.52 -27.33 4.96
CA ALA A 690 16.25 -26.52 3.78
C ALA A 690 15.13 -27.12 2.90
N VAL A 691 15.18 -28.43 2.66
CA VAL A 691 14.14 -29.17 1.92
C VAL A 691 12.79 -29.08 2.64
N ALA A 692 12.78 -29.38 3.95
CA ALA A 692 11.57 -29.35 4.76
C ALA A 692 10.91 -27.96 4.78
N ALA A 693 11.71 -26.89 4.81
CA ALA A 693 11.21 -25.53 4.75
C ALA A 693 10.50 -25.22 3.42
N VAL A 694 11.08 -25.60 2.28
CA VAL A 694 10.43 -25.39 0.97
C VAL A 694 9.18 -26.27 0.81
N HIS A 695 9.21 -27.51 1.31
CA HIS A 695 8.04 -28.38 1.35
C HIS A 695 6.88 -27.75 2.15
N ARG A 696 7.20 -27.00 3.20
CA ARG A 696 6.18 -26.32 4.00
C ARG A 696 5.44 -25.25 3.21
N ASP A 697 6.15 -24.45 2.41
CA ASP A 697 5.53 -23.48 1.51
C ASP A 697 4.72 -24.18 0.40
N LEU A 698 5.18 -25.34 -0.10
CA LEU A 698 4.42 -26.13 -1.07
C LEU A 698 3.09 -26.67 -0.53
N ASP A 699 2.96 -26.88 0.78
CA ASP A 699 1.70 -27.32 1.40
C ASP A 699 0.61 -26.22 1.34
N HIS A 700 1.01 -24.97 1.09
CA HIS A 700 0.10 -23.83 0.90
C HIS A 700 -0.23 -23.57 -0.57
N CYS A 701 0.23 -24.41 -1.49
CA CYS A 701 -0.03 -24.24 -2.91
C CYS A 701 -1.24 -25.07 -3.38
N VAL A 702 -2.03 -24.49 -4.29
CA VAL A 702 -3.15 -25.11 -4.99
C VAL A 702 -2.90 -25.14 -6.50
N VAL A 703 -3.42 -26.16 -7.16
CA VAL A 703 -3.37 -26.27 -8.63
C VAL A 703 -4.52 -25.46 -9.21
N THR A 704 -4.21 -24.50 -10.08
CA THR A 704 -5.18 -23.65 -10.77
C THR A 704 -5.73 -24.33 -12.03
N ALA A 705 -6.78 -23.76 -12.63
CA ALA A 705 -7.44 -24.34 -13.82
C ALA A 705 -6.52 -24.50 -15.03
N ASN A 706 -5.48 -23.67 -15.17
CA ASN A 706 -4.44 -23.78 -16.20
C ASN A 706 -3.31 -24.77 -15.83
N GLY A 707 -3.42 -25.50 -14.72
CA GLY A 707 -2.43 -26.48 -14.27
C GLY A 707 -1.22 -25.90 -13.52
N SER A 708 -1.13 -24.59 -13.38
CA SER A 708 -0.06 -23.96 -12.58
C SER A 708 -0.25 -24.22 -11.08
N LEU A 709 0.85 -24.24 -10.34
CA LEU A 709 0.84 -24.41 -8.89
C LEU A 709 1.07 -23.04 -8.24
N GLN A 710 0.09 -22.53 -7.49
CA GLN A 710 0.11 -21.19 -6.91
C GLN A 710 -0.18 -21.19 -5.42
N VAL A 711 0.44 -20.29 -4.67
CA VAL A 711 0.15 -20.11 -3.24
C VAL A 711 -1.28 -19.63 -3.09
N GLU A 712 -2.05 -20.30 -2.23
CA GLU A 712 -3.41 -19.90 -1.90
C GLU A 712 -3.41 -18.78 -0.85
N ASP A 713 -4.08 -17.68 -1.15
CA ASP A 713 -4.52 -16.68 -0.18
C ASP A 713 -6.03 -16.87 0.03
N PRO A 714 -6.44 -17.64 1.07
CA PRO A 714 -7.80 -18.16 1.19
C PRO A 714 -8.85 -17.06 1.05
N MET A 715 -9.85 -17.30 0.20
CA MET A 715 -10.96 -16.37 -0.10
C MET A 715 -10.56 -15.06 -0.82
N VAL A 716 -9.27 -14.86 -1.13
CA VAL A 716 -8.77 -13.65 -1.81
C VAL A 716 -8.38 -13.96 -3.24
N ARG A 717 -7.33 -14.78 -3.45
CA ARG A 717 -6.72 -15.07 -4.76
C ARG A 717 -5.66 -16.16 -4.66
N THR A 718 -5.09 -16.54 -5.79
CA THR A 718 -3.84 -17.29 -5.87
C THR A 718 -2.66 -16.37 -6.19
N LEU A 719 -1.45 -16.69 -5.73
CA LEU A 719 -0.26 -15.85 -5.83
C LEU A 719 0.89 -16.58 -6.52
N GLY A 720 1.37 -16.00 -7.63
CA GLY A 720 2.53 -16.49 -8.40
C GLY A 720 3.82 -15.69 -8.21
N TYR A 721 3.82 -14.65 -7.38
CA TYR A 721 4.88 -13.63 -7.34
C TYR A 721 6.16 -14.05 -6.59
N LEU A 722 7.18 -13.20 -6.66
CA LEU A 722 8.51 -13.44 -6.09
C LEU A 722 8.50 -13.34 -4.56
N ASP A 723 7.80 -12.35 -4.00
CA ASP A 723 7.77 -12.11 -2.56
C ASP A 723 7.00 -13.19 -1.79
N VAL A 724 5.73 -13.36 -2.16
CA VAL A 724 4.75 -14.32 -1.66
C VAL A 724 4.16 -14.98 -2.91
N GLY A 725 4.47 -16.26 -3.12
CA GLY A 725 4.01 -16.97 -4.31
C GLY A 725 5.03 -17.94 -4.91
N SER A 726 4.60 -18.52 -6.03
CA SER A 726 5.29 -19.61 -6.73
C SER A 726 6.71 -19.26 -7.19
N ALA A 727 6.93 -18.05 -7.70
CA ALA A 727 8.24 -17.66 -8.23
C ALA A 727 9.33 -17.74 -7.14
N GLY A 728 9.02 -17.26 -5.93
CA GLY A 728 9.93 -17.34 -4.79
C GLY A 728 10.25 -18.77 -4.37
N ILE A 729 9.24 -19.65 -4.35
CA ILE A 729 9.40 -21.08 -4.03
C ILE A 729 10.26 -21.77 -5.10
N ALA A 730 9.98 -21.51 -6.39
CA ALA A 730 10.68 -22.11 -7.52
C ALA A 730 12.19 -21.81 -7.50
N LEU A 731 12.57 -20.57 -7.16
CA LEU A 731 13.98 -20.16 -7.05
C LEU A 731 14.76 -20.95 -6.01
N VAL A 732 14.16 -21.21 -4.84
CA VAL A 732 14.84 -21.96 -3.77
C VAL A 732 14.81 -23.46 -4.05
N ALA A 733 13.72 -23.98 -4.61
CA ALA A 733 13.63 -25.36 -5.06
C ALA A 733 14.73 -25.68 -6.09
N ASP A 734 14.96 -24.77 -7.04
CA ASP A 734 16.01 -24.86 -8.04
C ASP A 734 17.43 -24.86 -7.44
N GLU A 735 17.67 -24.11 -6.37
CA GLU A 735 18.93 -24.13 -5.60
C GLU A 735 19.16 -25.45 -4.87
N ILE A 736 18.12 -25.97 -4.22
CA ILE A 736 18.17 -27.28 -3.56
C ILE A 736 18.44 -28.38 -4.59
N LEU A 737 17.72 -28.39 -5.70
CA LEU A 737 17.84 -29.40 -6.76
C LEU A 737 19.18 -29.36 -7.52
N ALA A 738 20.03 -28.36 -7.30
CA ALA A 738 21.41 -28.36 -7.81
C ALA A 738 22.36 -29.20 -6.93
N LEU A 739 22.03 -29.37 -5.65
CA LEU A 739 22.87 -30.03 -4.65
C LEU A 739 22.28 -31.35 -4.15
N HIS A 740 20.95 -31.48 -4.19
CA HIS A 740 20.21 -32.60 -3.61
C HIS A 740 19.06 -33.03 -4.52
N ARG A 741 18.89 -34.34 -4.68
CA ARG A 741 17.72 -34.88 -5.37
C ARG A 741 16.55 -34.99 -4.40
N ASP A 742 15.47 -34.27 -4.69
CA ASP A 742 14.17 -34.40 -4.01
C ASP A 742 13.07 -34.56 -5.06
N ASP A 743 12.38 -35.70 -5.06
CA ASP A 743 11.40 -36.04 -6.10
C ASP A 743 10.18 -35.09 -6.03
N ARG A 744 9.74 -34.66 -4.84
CA ARG A 744 8.60 -33.73 -4.69
C ARG A 744 8.92 -32.36 -5.30
N LEU A 745 10.11 -31.80 -5.04
CA LEU A 745 10.54 -30.54 -5.65
C LEU A 745 10.69 -30.69 -7.17
N HIS A 746 11.28 -31.79 -7.64
CA HIS A 746 11.44 -32.07 -9.06
C HIS A 746 10.09 -32.12 -9.79
N ASP A 747 9.11 -32.84 -9.24
CA ASP A 747 7.78 -33.02 -9.84
C ASP A 747 6.95 -31.73 -9.82
N ARG A 748 7.12 -30.87 -8.81
CA ARG A 748 6.30 -29.67 -8.63
C ARG A 748 6.88 -28.43 -9.32
N LEU A 749 8.19 -28.40 -9.58
CA LEU A 749 8.86 -27.22 -10.16
C LEU A 749 8.25 -26.78 -11.51
N PRO A 750 7.93 -27.65 -12.48
CA PRO A 750 7.29 -27.24 -13.73
C PRO A 750 5.98 -26.46 -13.51
N ALA A 751 5.13 -26.94 -12.61
CA ALA A 751 3.86 -26.27 -12.30
C ALA A 751 4.06 -24.91 -11.59
N LEU A 752 5.11 -24.75 -10.77
CA LEU A 752 5.48 -23.45 -10.20
C LEU A 752 5.97 -22.47 -11.28
N LEU A 753 6.73 -22.95 -12.28
CA LEU A 753 7.23 -22.12 -13.38
C LEU A 753 6.10 -21.71 -14.33
N ALA A 754 5.11 -22.58 -14.56
CA ALA A 754 3.90 -22.23 -15.30
C ALA A 754 3.16 -21.03 -14.68
N ALA A 755 3.17 -20.89 -13.35
CA ALA A 755 2.57 -19.74 -12.67
C ALA A 755 3.28 -18.41 -13.00
N CYS A 756 4.55 -18.47 -13.40
CA CYS A 756 5.32 -17.30 -13.81
C CYS A 756 5.06 -16.89 -15.27
N ALA A 757 4.37 -17.73 -16.05
CA ALA A 757 4.13 -17.54 -17.47
C ALA A 757 2.81 -16.80 -17.79
N SER A 758 2.22 -16.06 -16.84
CA SER A 758 1.03 -15.25 -17.13
C SER A 758 1.35 -14.07 -18.04
N GLU A 759 0.50 -13.82 -19.05
CA GLU A 759 0.66 -12.70 -19.97
C GLU A 759 0.26 -11.37 -19.33
N LEU A 760 -0.95 -11.34 -18.73
CA LEU A 760 -1.51 -10.15 -18.10
C LEU A 760 -1.00 -10.01 -16.67
N VAL A 761 0.14 -9.34 -16.53
CA VAL A 761 0.70 -8.94 -15.24
C VAL A 761 0.47 -7.44 -15.06
N LEU A 762 -0.41 -7.09 -14.11
CA LEU A 762 -0.84 -5.71 -13.83
C LEU A 762 0.26 -4.81 -13.25
N GLN A 763 1.37 -5.42 -12.84
CA GLN A 763 2.38 -4.82 -11.98
C GLN A 763 3.77 -5.09 -12.60
N PRO A 764 4.60 -4.08 -12.89
CA PRO A 764 5.90 -4.31 -13.53
C PRO A 764 7.00 -4.77 -12.57
N GLN A 765 6.80 -4.61 -11.27
CA GLN A 765 7.84 -4.65 -10.25
C GLN A 765 8.52 -6.02 -10.02
N LEU A 766 9.62 -5.97 -9.26
CA LEU A 766 10.41 -7.14 -8.88
C LEU A 766 9.66 -8.04 -7.88
N PHE A 767 9.01 -7.50 -6.85
CA PHE A 767 8.46 -8.32 -5.78
C PHE A 767 7.11 -8.94 -6.14
N THR A 768 6.16 -8.10 -6.53
CA THR A 768 4.76 -8.48 -6.80
C THR A 768 4.39 -8.36 -8.27
N GLY A 769 5.36 -8.48 -9.19
CA GLY A 769 5.15 -8.12 -10.58
C GLY A 769 6.00 -8.86 -11.61
N ARG A 770 5.94 -8.34 -12.84
CA ARG A 770 6.47 -8.94 -14.06
C ARG A 770 7.97 -9.20 -13.98
N ALA A 771 8.73 -8.27 -13.38
CA ALA A 771 10.17 -8.42 -13.27
C ALA A 771 10.56 -9.63 -12.41
N GLY A 772 9.87 -9.87 -11.28
CA GLY A 772 10.10 -11.05 -10.46
C GLY A 772 9.79 -12.36 -11.17
N LEU A 773 8.67 -12.42 -11.90
CA LEU A 773 8.29 -13.59 -12.69
C LEU A 773 9.32 -13.89 -13.78
N LEU A 774 9.77 -12.85 -14.49
CA LEU A 774 10.79 -12.98 -15.54
C LEU A 774 12.12 -13.47 -14.96
N ALA A 775 12.57 -12.91 -13.83
CA ALA A 775 13.82 -13.33 -13.19
C ALA A 775 13.77 -14.80 -12.74
N ALA A 776 12.63 -15.26 -12.21
CA ALA A 776 12.45 -16.67 -11.85
C ALA A 776 12.45 -17.60 -13.08
N LEU A 777 11.80 -17.20 -14.18
CA LEU A 777 11.78 -17.95 -15.43
C LEU A 777 13.15 -18.05 -16.08
N GLU A 778 13.90 -16.96 -16.13
CA GLU A 778 15.24 -16.91 -16.70
C GLU A 778 16.16 -17.90 -15.97
N ARG A 779 16.16 -17.83 -14.63
CA ARG A 779 17.06 -18.62 -13.79
C ARG A 779 16.72 -20.11 -13.78
N ASN A 780 15.43 -20.44 -13.74
CA ASN A 780 14.97 -21.81 -13.58
C ASN A 780 14.58 -22.48 -14.90
N GLY A 781 14.50 -21.73 -16.00
CA GLY A 781 13.86 -22.17 -17.24
C GLY A 781 14.50 -23.41 -17.88
N ARG A 782 15.76 -23.72 -17.57
CA ARG A 782 16.41 -24.97 -18.03
C ARG A 782 15.84 -26.23 -17.39
N ARG A 783 15.13 -26.11 -16.26
CA ARG A 783 14.60 -27.25 -15.50
C ARG A 783 13.21 -27.70 -15.95
N ASP A 784 12.58 -26.98 -16.86
CA ASP A 784 11.32 -27.39 -17.47
C ASP A 784 11.45 -27.41 -19.00
N PRO A 785 11.78 -28.57 -19.61
CA PRO A 785 11.84 -28.72 -21.05
C PRO A 785 10.48 -28.56 -21.76
N GLY A 786 9.37 -28.67 -21.03
CA GLY A 786 8.01 -28.52 -21.57
C GLY A 786 7.58 -27.05 -21.72
N LEU A 787 8.23 -26.14 -20.99
CA LEU A 787 7.99 -24.71 -21.08
C LEU A 787 8.87 -24.08 -22.16
N ASP A 788 8.28 -23.45 -23.18
CA ASP A 788 9.00 -22.60 -24.14
C ASP A 788 9.41 -21.28 -23.46
N THR A 789 10.42 -21.40 -22.58
CA THR A 789 10.97 -20.31 -21.78
C THR A 789 11.51 -19.18 -22.64
N GLY A 790 12.04 -19.49 -23.83
CA GLY A 790 12.47 -18.48 -24.80
C GLY A 790 11.33 -17.60 -25.30
N ARG A 791 10.20 -18.21 -25.70
CA ARG A 791 8.99 -17.47 -26.09
C ARG A 791 8.40 -16.67 -24.93
N VAL A 792 8.26 -17.29 -23.76
CA VAL A 792 7.66 -16.63 -22.58
C VAL A 792 8.53 -15.45 -22.13
N THR A 793 9.86 -15.62 -22.05
CA THR A 793 10.81 -14.55 -21.70
C THR A 793 10.72 -13.38 -22.68
N ARG A 794 10.74 -13.63 -24.00
CA ARG A 794 10.57 -12.58 -25.02
C ARG A 794 9.26 -11.82 -24.86
N ARG A 795 8.18 -12.53 -24.54
CA ARG A 795 6.87 -11.91 -24.27
C ARG A 795 6.93 -11.00 -23.04
N HIS A 796 7.49 -11.46 -21.90
CA HIS A 796 7.63 -10.61 -20.72
C HIS A 796 8.46 -9.36 -21.00
N LEU A 797 9.56 -9.49 -21.76
CA LEU A 797 10.41 -8.37 -22.16
C LEU A 797 9.62 -7.32 -22.96
N ALA A 798 8.85 -7.75 -23.97
CA ALA A 798 8.01 -6.85 -24.76
C ALA A 798 6.89 -6.20 -23.93
N CYS A 799 6.28 -6.95 -23.00
CA CYS A 799 5.15 -6.47 -22.20
C CYS A 799 5.53 -5.47 -21.10
N PHE A 800 6.82 -5.20 -20.86
CA PHE A 800 7.21 -4.09 -19.99
C PHE A 800 6.88 -2.73 -20.61
N ASP A 801 6.80 -2.62 -21.94
CA ASP A 801 6.41 -1.37 -22.62
C ASP A 801 5.02 -0.89 -22.18
N TRP A 802 4.15 -1.81 -21.73
CA TRP A 802 2.85 -1.47 -21.17
C TRP A 802 2.95 -0.59 -19.92
N HIS A 803 4.08 -0.63 -19.22
CA HIS A 803 4.34 0.08 -17.97
C HIS A 803 5.42 1.15 -18.08
N ALA A 804 6.09 1.27 -19.23
CA ALA A 804 7.21 2.19 -19.43
C ALA A 804 6.72 3.64 -19.51
N LEU A 805 7.15 4.50 -18.59
CA LEU A 805 6.76 5.91 -18.50
C LEU A 805 7.96 6.83 -18.74
N ASP A 806 7.70 8.08 -19.14
CA ASP A 806 8.74 9.12 -19.24
C ASP A 806 8.89 9.86 -17.91
N HIS A 807 10.13 9.97 -17.44
CA HIS A 807 10.52 10.85 -16.35
C HIS A 807 11.77 11.63 -16.75
N GLY A 808 11.63 12.92 -17.03
CA GLY A 808 12.75 13.78 -17.42
C GLY A 808 13.44 13.34 -18.71
N GLY A 809 12.71 12.72 -19.65
CA GLY A 809 13.28 12.17 -20.87
C GLY A 809 13.87 10.76 -20.73
N HIS A 810 13.71 10.13 -19.58
CA HIS A 810 14.26 8.81 -19.26
C HIS A 810 13.16 7.79 -18.90
N LEU A 811 13.49 6.50 -19.00
CA LEU A 811 12.56 5.42 -18.68
C LEU A 811 12.40 5.28 -17.16
N ALA A 812 11.16 5.38 -16.70
CA ALA A 812 10.78 5.12 -15.31
C ALA A 812 9.54 4.24 -15.25
N PHE A 813 9.32 3.60 -14.10
CA PHE A 813 8.23 2.66 -13.91
C PHE A 813 7.37 2.99 -12.68
N PRO A 814 6.07 2.68 -12.74
CA PRO A 814 5.19 2.84 -11.60
C PRO A 814 5.56 1.88 -10.46
N GLY A 815 5.40 2.36 -9.23
CA GLY A 815 5.48 1.55 -8.01
C GLY A 815 4.19 0.76 -7.74
N ASP A 816 4.00 0.37 -6.48
CA ASP A 816 2.90 -0.53 -6.12
C ASP A 816 1.51 0.10 -6.40
N PHE A 817 0.58 -0.76 -6.83
CA PHE A 817 -0.73 -0.40 -7.41
C PHE A 817 -0.74 0.59 -8.58
N SER A 818 0.42 0.94 -9.16
CA SER A 818 0.57 1.93 -10.22
C SER A 818 -0.01 3.31 -9.90
N LEU A 819 0.06 3.72 -8.62
CA LEU A 819 -0.45 5.02 -8.17
C LEU A 819 0.52 6.18 -8.44
N LYS A 820 1.83 5.89 -8.40
CA LYS A 820 2.95 6.83 -8.55
C LYS A 820 4.15 6.11 -9.14
N LEU A 821 5.12 6.85 -9.65
CA LEU A 821 6.45 6.33 -9.99
C LEU A 821 7.21 5.91 -8.72
N SER A 822 8.08 4.93 -8.87
CA SER A 822 9.03 4.50 -7.83
C SER A 822 10.40 4.22 -8.44
N MET A 823 11.46 4.62 -7.74
CA MET A 823 12.84 4.30 -8.13
C MET A 823 13.42 3.12 -7.34
N ASP A 824 12.66 2.58 -6.38
CA ASP A 824 13.17 1.56 -5.46
C ASP A 824 13.34 0.17 -6.08
N LEU A 825 13.97 -0.73 -5.31
CA LEU A 825 14.30 -2.08 -5.74
C LEU A 825 13.06 -2.97 -5.81
N ALA A 826 12.22 -2.95 -4.78
CA ALA A 826 11.12 -3.91 -4.65
C ALA A 826 9.97 -3.63 -5.61
N THR A 827 9.65 -2.35 -5.83
CA THR A 827 8.46 -1.87 -6.55
C THR A 827 8.80 -1.07 -7.80
N GLY A 828 10.01 -0.50 -7.88
CA GLY A 828 10.33 0.54 -8.83
C GLY A 828 11.34 0.18 -9.92
N THR A 829 11.86 1.26 -10.52
CA THR A 829 12.75 1.25 -11.67
C THR A 829 14.05 0.48 -11.41
N ALA A 830 14.60 0.51 -10.18
CA ALA A 830 15.85 -0.20 -9.86
C ALA A 830 15.70 -1.72 -9.94
N GLY A 831 14.58 -2.28 -9.50
CA GLY A 831 14.32 -3.73 -9.61
C GLY A 831 14.17 -4.20 -11.06
N ILE A 832 13.59 -3.36 -11.91
CA ILE A 832 13.42 -3.64 -13.35
C ILE A 832 14.76 -3.53 -14.07
N LEU A 833 15.59 -2.54 -13.71
CA LEU A 833 16.96 -2.42 -14.20
C LEU A 833 17.77 -3.68 -13.93
N LEU A 834 17.76 -4.18 -12.68
CA LEU A 834 18.46 -5.41 -12.31
C LEU A 834 17.95 -6.63 -13.06
N THR A 835 16.62 -6.75 -13.17
CA THR A 835 16.01 -7.88 -13.90
C THR A 835 16.41 -7.84 -15.37
N ALA A 836 16.37 -6.65 -15.99
CA ALA A 836 16.82 -6.49 -17.37
C ALA A 836 18.28 -6.93 -17.50
N GLN A 837 19.17 -6.49 -16.60
CA GLN A 837 20.59 -6.87 -16.62
C GLN A 837 20.82 -8.37 -16.42
N ALA A 838 20.11 -9.00 -15.48
CA ALA A 838 20.22 -10.44 -15.24
C ALA A 838 19.77 -11.28 -16.45
N VAL A 839 18.75 -10.82 -17.18
CA VAL A 839 18.29 -11.45 -18.44
C VAL A 839 19.24 -11.15 -19.61
N MET A 840 20.10 -10.13 -19.50
CA MET A 840 20.96 -9.60 -20.57
C MET A 840 22.42 -10.06 -20.48
N GLY A 841 22.92 -10.32 -19.27
CA GLY A 841 24.33 -10.58 -18.99
C GLY A 841 24.70 -12.06 -18.89
N ALA A 842 26.01 -12.35 -18.88
CA ALA A 842 26.56 -13.66 -18.56
C ALA A 842 26.62 -13.96 -17.05
N GLN A 843 26.32 -12.97 -16.19
CA GLN A 843 26.27 -13.08 -14.74
C GLN A 843 24.82 -12.90 -14.26
N GLY A 844 24.24 -13.95 -13.68
CA GLY A 844 22.82 -14.11 -13.40
C GLY A 844 22.36 -13.74 -11.98
N SER A 845 23.00 -12.77 -11.32
CA SER A 845 22.60 -12.33 -9.98
C SER A 845 21.66 -11.12 -10.04
N PHE A 846 20.40 -11.31 -9.66
CA PHE A 846 19.39 -10.24 -9.54
C PHE A 846 18.93 -10.01 -8.09
N LEU A 847 19.32 -10.91 -7.18
CA LEU A 847 19.09 -10.81 -5.74
C LEU A 847 20.33 -11.30 -4.97
N PRO A 848 20.63 -10.72 -3.80
CA PRO A 848 21.69 -11.22 -2.93
C PRO A 848 21.45 -12.69 -2.50
N PHE A 849 22.54 -13.37 -2.16
CA PHE A 849 22.55 -14.73 -1.60
C PHE A 849 22.16 -15.88 -2.53
N PHE A 850 21.83 -15.60 -3.79
CA PHE A 850 21.66 -16.62 -4.81
C PHE A 850 23.00 -16.95 -5.48
N THR A 851 23.18 -18.21 -5.93
CA THR A 851 24.38 -18.60 -6.69
C THR A 851 24.36 -17.93 -8.07
N ASP A 852 25.54 -17.66 -8.62
CA ASP A 852 25.62 -17.28 -10.03
C ASP A 852 25.27 -18.48 -10.90
N ARG A 853 24.28 -18.33 -11.78
CA ARG A 853 23.93 -19.33 -12.78
C ARG A 853 24.10 -18.73 -14.18
N PRO A 854 24.64 -19.48 -15.15
CA PRO A 854 24.67 -19.02 -16.53
C PRO A 854 23.23 -18.84 -17.03
N SER A 855 22.99 -17.79 -17.82
CA SER A 855 21.67 -17.45 -18.35
C SER A 855 21.14 -18.51 -19.31
N SER A 856 19.85 -18.86 -19.25
CA SER A 856 19.20 -19.92 -20.05
C SER A 856 19.53 -19.89 -21.56
N GLY A 857 19.85 -18.72 -22.13
CA GLY A 857 20.18 -18.49 -23.54
C GLY A 857 21.64 -18.66 -23.99
N THR A 858 22.57 -19.10 -23.14
CA THR A 858 24.00 -19.31 -23.53
C THR A 858 24.36 -20.78 -23.83
N GLY A 859 23.42 -21.55 -24.37
CA GLY A 859 23.62 -22.93 -24.81
C GLY A 859 23.54 -23.06 -26.32
#